data_AF-A0A9E2E380-F1
#
_entry.id   AF-A0A9E2E380-F1
#
_cell.length_a   1.000
_cell.length_b   1.000
_cell.length_c   1.000
_cell.angle_alpha   90.00
_cell.angle_beta   90.00
_cell.angle_gamma   90.00
#
_symmetry.space_group_name_H-M   'P 1'
#
loop_
_entity.id
_entity.type
_entity.pdbx_description
1 polymer ?
#
loop_
_entity_poly.entity_id
_entity_poly.type
_entity_poly.pdbx_seq_one_letter_code
_entity_poly.pdbx_strand_id
1 'polypeptide(L)'
;MKIPLSNTRVLFLGAALVLGLLSSSPVQAVPLLLNFQGRVTVDNAVFNGTGQFKFALVNADGTQSYWSNDGSSSAGAQPTDAVAITVANGNYSLHLGDSNLTNMNPLQASVFANDPIFLRIWFSDGTPNGFERLGTEDHRITSVAFALKAKEAETVTSLPDGLVTEAHLATALKDKLDALQAKITTLETAIALNTAKTGITIAQMDAIAVNAASIGTNATAISTETARAQAAEAVNAVAISDESSRAQAAETTNATAISAEAATARAAEAANTASIGTNATAISDESTRAQAAEGVNATAITAEVTTARAAEMANTSAINANTASVGTNATAISTESTRAQTAETANTSNISSNTANIGSGGSGGGSTAAGSVVTSASSSDSGLAGDGYVKFLSIAADSWSASPGTEILSGRVGHGSAWTGSTMSIWGGALGSGTYLSTGAIYDPATDTWASITPLDAPDARSDHSTVWSGTELIVWGGYGSSGPLGGGGRYQASIQSWLPLNSTGAPSERYNNAAVWTGSRMLVWGGRNNTGILNDGAVYDPGTDAWAPVDPSGGPAARYDAASVVAGDTVLVWGGQGATGALGDGASLALTSGVPSAWSAITTTGAPSARSGHAAAWTGSKLIVWGGIQGGTYLNDGGIYDPAVGQGGTWAAMSTTGAPAARENHAAVWTGSELVVIGGEGVSGSLADSHAYNPATDTWRSLSGSTGARSGSSSEWTGSQILVFGGESDGQVLGQPMEINPTPPVHLYRKQ
;
A
#
# COMPACT_ATOMS: atom_id res chain seq x y z
N MET A 1 21.76 -24.26 14.07
CA MET A 1 21.45 -25.01 15.30
C MET A 1 21.83 -24.14 16.50
N LYS A 2 20.85 -23.74 17.34
CA LYS A 2 20.93 -23.01 18.63
C LYS A 2 22.16 -22.09 18.87
N ILE A 3 22.08 -20.81 18.49
CA ILE A 3 21.60 -19.64 19.30
C ILE A 3 22.76 -18.92 20.03
N PRO A 4 23.04 -17.64 19.70
CA PRO A 4 23.91 -16.76 20.46
C PRO A 4 23.14 -15.99 21.55
N LEU A 5 23.85 -15.39 22.51
CA LEU A 5 23.29 -14.40 23.43
C LEU A 5 24.19 -13.19 23.55
N SER A 6 23.80 -12.09 22.89
CA SER A 6 24.06 -10.76 23.40
C SER A 6 23.10 -10.49 24.56
N ASN A 7 23.52 -9.67 25.53
CA ASN A 7 22.85 -8.40 25.81
C ASN A 7 23.48 -7.64 26.97
N THR A 8 23.85 -6.40 26.68
CA THR A 8 24.08 -5.34 27.65
C THR A 8 22.79 -5.04 28.42
N ARG A 9 22.85 -4.94 29.76
CA ARG A 9 22.06 -3.92 30.50
C ARG A 9 22.62 -3.66 31.90
N VAL A 10 22.69 -2.38 32.22
CA VAL A 10 23.18 -1.79 33.47
C VAL A 10 22.15 -1.99 34.59
N LEU A 11 22.61 -2.27 35.82
CA LEU A 11 21.94 -1.79 37.03
C LEU A 11 22.92 -1.71 38.21
N PHE A 12 22.97 -0.51 38.82
CA PHE A 12 23.69 -0.22 40.07
C PHE A 12 22.97 -0.87 41.27
N LEU A 13 23.71 -1.40 42.26
CA LEU A 13 23.67 -1.00 43.68
C LEU A 13 24.63 -1.85 44.54
N GLY A 14 25.03 -1.34 45.70
CA GLY A 14 25.49 -2.16 46.84
C GLY A 14 26.98 -2.07 47.19
N ALA A 15 27.33 -1.12 48.05
CA ALA A 15 28.62 -1.11 48.76
C ALA A 15 28.48 -1.80 50.12
N ALA A 16 29.46 -2.63 50.52
CA ALA A 16 29.86 -2.85 51.92
C ALA A 16 31.13 -3.72 52.07
N LEU A 17 32.16 -3.13 52.68
CA LEU A 17 32.98 -3.64 53.80
C LEU A 17 33.59 -5.08 53.79
N VAL A 18 34.91 -5.17 54.03
CA VAL A 18 35.66 -5.99 55.03
C VAL A 18 37.15 -5.92 54.65
N LEU A 19 38.01 -5.17 55.34
CA LEU A 19 38.73 -5.43 56.61
C LEU A 19 39.87 -6.46 56.55
N GLY A 20 41.09 -6.01 56.90
CA GLY A 20 42.30 -6.82 57.13
C GLY A 20 43.43 -5.92 57.65
N LEU A 21 43.54 -5.73 58.96
CA LEU A 21 44.37 -6.52 59.90
C LEU A 21 45.84 -6.10 59.94
N LEU A 22 46.20 -5.32 60.96
CA LEU A 22 47.50 -5.37 61.62
C LEU A 22 47.28 -5.41 63.13
N SER A 23 47.84 -6.44 63.78
CA SER A 23 47.70 -6.71 65.20
C SER A 23 48.88 -6.14 66.00
N SER A 24 48.60 -5.47 67.12
CA SER A 24 49.59 -5.21 68.17
C SER A 24 49.25 -6.03 69.42
N SER A 25 50.24 -6.75 69.96
CA SER A 25 50.10 -7.50 71.21
C SER A 25 50.53 -6.63 72.39
N PRO A 26 49.83 -6.64 73.54
CA PRO A 26 50.30 -5.95 74.73
C PRO A 26 51.45 -6.76 75.38
N VAL A 27 52.58 -6.09 75.63
CA VAL A 27 53.70 -6.69 76.39
C VAL A 27 53.45 -6.51 77.88
N GLN A 28 53.42 -7.62 78.61
CA GLN A 28 53.31 -7.64 80.07
C GLN A 28 54.59 -7.09 80.71
N ALA A 29 54.51 -5.96 81.40
CA ALA A 29 55.67 -5.32 82.02
C ALA A 29 56.13 -6.11 83.27
N VAL A 30 57.44 -6.36 83.36
CA VAL A 30 58.09 -6.97 84.54
C VAL A 30 57.88 -6.06 85.76
N PRO A 31 57.41 -6.56 86.92
CA PRO A 31 57.25 -5.76 88.12
C PRO A 31 58.58 -5.16 88.57
N LEU A 32 58.56 -3.89 88.99
CA LEU A 32 59.75 -3.21 89.48
C LEU A 32 59.93 -3.50 90.98
N LEU A 33 61.11 -4.03 91.34
CA LEU A 33 61.47 -4.36 92.72
C LEU A 33 62.57 -3.42 93.22
N LEU A 34 62.28 -2.62 94.23
CA LEU A 34 63.25 -1.71 94.87
C LEU A 34 63.74 -2.33 96.19
N ASN A 35 65.01 -2.72 96.23
CA ASN A 35 65.65 -3.18 97.46
C ASN A 35 65.73 -2.08 98.51
N PHE A 36 65.18 -2.33 99.70
CA PHE A 36 65.31 -1.46 100.86
C PHE A 36 65.66 -2.26 102.10
N GLN A 37 66.54 -1.70 102.94
CA GLN A 37 66.92 -2.29 104.22
C GLN A 37 67.11 -1.20 105.27
N GLY A 38 66.80 -1.51 106.52
CA GLY A 38 66.89 -0.58 107.63
C GLY A 38 67.11 -1.28 108.96
N ARG A 39 67.19 -0.49 110.04
CA ARG A 39 67.30 -0.97 111.41
C ARG A 39 66.22 -0.36 112.28
N VAL A 40 65.63 -1.17 113.17
CA VAL A 40 64.60 -0.78 114.13
C VAL A 40 65.08 -1.06 115.55
N THR A 41 64.81 -0.11 116.44
CA THR A 41 64.93 -0.23 117.89
C THR A 41 63.63 0.23 118.54
N VAL A 42 63.20 -0.46 119.58
CA VAL A 42 62.03 -0.11 120.40
C VAL A 42 62.53 0.14 121.82
N ASP A 43 62.15 1.26 122.45
CA ASP A 43 62.65 1.71 123.76
C ASP A 43 64.19 1.65 123.90
N ASN A 44 64.91 2.11 122.86
CA ASN A 44 66.37 2.03 122.72
C ASN A 44 66.97 0.60 122.72
N ALA A 45 66.16 -0.46 122.76
CA ALA A 45 66.58 -1.85 122.61
C ALA A 45 66.44 -2.35 121.16
N VAL A 46 67.25 -3.33 120.78
CA VAL A 46 67.27 -3.90 119.43
C VAL A 46 66.08 -4.84 119.22
N PHE A 47 65.17 -4.50 118.31
CA PHE A 47 63.97 -5.32 118.06
C PHE A 47 64.30 -6.64 117.35
N ASN A 48 63.64 -7.72 117.76
CA ASN A 48 63.77 -9.05 117.17
C ASN A 48 62.39 -9.71 117.15
N GLY A 49 61.94 -10.17 115.97
CA GLY A 49 60.61 -10.75 115.81
C GLY A 49 59.96 -10.35 114.47
N THR A 50 58.66 -10.57 114.33
CA THR A 50 57.91 -10.06 113.17
C THR A 50 57.43 -8.64 113.47
N GLY A 51 57.97 -7.67 112.75
CA GLY A 51 57.53 -6.28 112.80
C GLY A 51 56.47 -5.98 111.74
N GLN A 52 55.54 -5.08 112.04
CA GLN A 52 54.56 -4.61 111.08
C GLN A 52 55.03 -3.28 110.48
N PHE A 53 55.19 -3.22 109.16
CA PHE A 53 55.68 -2.04 108.46
C PHE A 53 54.66 -1.50 107.47
N LYS A 54 54.65 -0.19 107.29
CA LYS A 54 53.87 0.51 106.27
C LYS A 54 54.78 1.48 105.53
N PHE A 55 54.60 1.60 104.23
CA PHE A 55 55.49 2.34 103.33
C PHE A 55 54.69 3.25 102.40
N ALA A 56 55.13 4.49 102.27
CA ALA A 56 54.65 5.41 101.23
C ALA A 56 55.83 6.10 100.56
N LEU A 57 55.77 6.28 99.24
CA LEU A 57 56.66 7.15 98.50
C LEU A 57 55.97 8.51 98.32
N VAL A 58 56.63 9.57 98.80
CA VAL A 58 56.07 10.93 98.93
C VAL A 58 56.99 11.98 98.30
N ASN A 59 56.46 13.19 98.10
CA ASN A 59 57.21 14.37 97.66
C ASN A 59 58.09 14.97 98.79
N ALA A 60 58.85 16.03 98.48
CA ALA A 60 59.85 16.61 99.39
C ALA A 60 59.31 17.15 100.72
N ASP A 61 58.14 17.78 100.72
CA ASP A 61 57.45 18.23 101.95
C ASP A 61 56.57 17.11 102.56
N GLY A 62 56.43 16.00 101.84
CA GLY A 62 55.67 14.83 102.24
C GLY A 62 54.16 15.08 102.42
N THR A 63 53.61 16.03 101.66
CA THR A 63 52.16 16.34 101.58
C THR A 63 51.46 15.67 100.39
N GLN A 64 52.20 14.96 99.53
CA GLN A 64 51.67 14.20 98.40
C GLN A 64 52.23 12.78 98.37
N SER A 65 51.37 11.77 98.23
CA SER A 65 51.77 10.37 98.02
C SER A 65 51.75 10.03 96.53
N TYR A 66 52.83 9.42 96.05
CA TYR A 66 52.95 8.88 94.69
C TYR A 66 52.74 7.37 94.63
N TRP A 67 52.98 6.66 95.73
CA TRP A 67 52.75 5.22 95.89
C TRP A 67 52.67 4.84 97.37
N SER A 68 52.03 3.72 97.69
CA SER A 68 52.11 3.08 99.01
C SER A 68 51.93 1.57 98.92
N ASN A 69 52.34 0.85 99.97
CA ASN A 69 52.32 -0.61 99.99
C ASN A 69 50.91 -1.19 99.76
N ASP A 70 49.84 -0.56 100.20
CA ASP A 70 48.46 -1.00 99.95
C ASP A 70 47.69 -0.12 98.94
N GLY A 71 48.29 1.01 98.53
CA GLY A 71 47.68 1.99 97.64
C GLY A 71 46.72 2.98 98.32
N SER A 72 46.55 2.92 99.65
CA SER A 72 45.58 3.77 100.37
C SER A 72 46.16 5.12 100.83
N SER A 73 47.49 5.27 100.86
CA SER A 73 48.13 6.53 101.25
C SER A 73 47.77 7.66 100.27
N SER A 74 47.08 8.66 100.78
CA SER A 74 46.83 9.93 100.09
C SER A 74 47.40 11.08 100.92
N ALA A 75 47.85 12.14 100.24
CA ALA A 75 48.41 13.34 100.86
C ALA A 75 49.53 13.10 101.91
N GLY A 76 50.36 12.06 101.73
CA GLY A 76 51.44 11.68 102.65
C GLY A 76 50.98 10.92 103.91
N ALA A 77 49.70 10.58 104.02
CA ALA A 77 49.13 9.89 105.17
C ALA A 77 49.61 8.43 105.30
N GLN A 78 49.44 7.86 106.49
CA GLN A 78 49.79 6.47 106.77
C GLN A 78 48.91 5.49 105.97
N PRO A 79 49.48 4.46 105.33
CA PRO A 79 48.76 3.32 104.74
C PRO A 79 47.79 2.64 105.74
N THR A 80 46.77 1.96 105.23
CA THR A 80 45.75 1.27 106.02
C THR A 80 46.24 -0.10 106.47
N ASP A 81 46.75 -0.89 105.55
CA ASP A 81 47.21 -2.26 105.77
C ASP A 81 48.73 -2.33 105.87
N ALA A 82 49.21 -3.22 106.74
CA ALA A 82 50.63 -3.39 107.02
C ALA A 82 51.22 -4.65 106.36
N VAL A 83 52.53 -4.58 106.09
CA VAL A 83 53.35 -5.69 105.62
C VAL A 83 54.11 -6.26 106.82
N ALA A 84 53.91 -7.54 107.10
CA ALA A 84 54.61 -8.24 108.16
C ALA A 84 56.02 -8.64 107.68
N ILE A 85 57.07 -8.17 108.35
CA ILE A 85 58.47 -8.40 107.98
C ILE A 85 59.23 -8.96 109.17
N THR A 86 60.01 -10.02 108.96
CA THR A 86 60.91 -10.55 110.00
C THR A 86 62.10 -9.61 110.20
N VAL A 87 62.29 -9.17 111.44
CA VAL A 87 63.38 -8.31 111.89
C VAL A 87 64.34 -9.14 112.74
N ALA A 88 65.63 -9.17 112.36
CA ALA A 88 66.67 -9.94 113.03
C ALA A 88 67.85 -9.06 113.41
N ASN A 89 68.22 -9.06 114.70
CA ASN A 89 69.19 -8.14 115.32
C ASN A 89 68.90 -6.66 115.00
N GLY A 90 67.60 -6.31 114.95
CA GLY A 90 67.08 -4.99 114.58
C GLY A 90 67.04 -4.73 113.09
N ASN A 91 67.72 -5.52 112.26
CA ASN A 91 67.80 -5.28 110.83
C ASN A 91 66.62 -5.95 110.09
N TYR A 92 66.11 -5.27 109.07
CA TYR A 92 65.14 -5.80 108.12
C TYR A 92 65.56 -5.45 106.70
N SER A 93 65.13 -6.27 105.74
CA SER A 93 65.35 -6.06 104.30
C SER A 93 64.14 -6.58 103.52
N LEU A 94 63.70 -5.83 102.52
CA LEU A 94 62.60 -6.19 101.63
C LEU A 94 62.81 -5.65 100.21
N HIS A 95 62.01 -6.18 99.28
CA HIS A 95 61.78 -5.57 97.99
C HIS A 95 60.46 -4.79 98.04
N LEU A 96 60.52 -3.46 97.96
CA LEU A 96 59.33 -2.64 97.74
C LEU A 96 58.81 -2.90 96.32
N GLY A 97 57.50 -3.14 96.21
CA GLY A 97 56.87 -3.55 94.95
C GLY A 97 56.75 -5.06 94.74
N ASP A 98 57.22 -5.90 95.67
CA ASP A 98 57.10 -7.36 95.57
C ASP A 98 55.69 -7.84 95.90
N SER A 99 54.90 -8.11 94.86
CA SER A 99 53.51 -8.60 94.98
C SER A 99 53.37 -9.99 95.60
N ASN A 100 54.46 -10.69 95.93
CA ASN A 100 54.42 -11.93 96.72
C ASN A 100 54.36 -11.65 98.23
N LEU A 101 54.65 -10.41 98.67
CA LEU A 101 54.42 -9.98 100.04
C LEU A 101 52.96 -9.53 100.20
N THR A 102 52.26 -10.08 101.20
CA THR A 102 50.89 -9.67 101.52
C THR A 102 50.85 -8.17 101.85
N ASN A 103 49.87 -7.46 101.29
CA ASN A 103 49.70 -6.01 101.40
C ASN A 103 50.86 -5.19 100.79
N MET A 104 51.50 -5.72 99.74
CA MET A 104 52.49 -5.02 98.90
C MET A 104 52.02 -4.93 97.44
N ASN A 105 51.57 -3.76 97.04
CA ASN A 105 51.21 -3.42 95.67
C ASN A 105 52.47 -3.36 94.79
N PRO A 106 52.36 -3.70 93.50
CA PRO A 106 53.47 -3.54 92.57
C PRO A 106 53.90 -2.07 92.48
N LEU A 107 55.21 -1.86 92.47
CA LEU A 107 55.79 -0.53 92.25
C LEU A 107 55.89 -0.30 90.74
N GLN A 108 55.48 0.88 90.26
CA GLN A 108 55.47 1.22 88.84
C GLN A 108 56.57 2.23 88.49
N ALA A 109 57.13 2.14 87.28
CA ALA A 109 58.20 3.04 86.84
C ALA A 109 57.75 4.52 86.81
N SER A 110 56.49 4.77 86.47
CA SER A 110 55.85 6.10 86.45
C SER A 110 55.91 6.85 87.79
N VAL A 111 55.98 6.15 88.92
CA VAL A 111 56.13 6.75 90.26
C VAL A 111 57.42 7.59 90.32
N PHE A 112 58.48 7.15 89.66
CA PHE A 112 59.78 7.81 89.59
C PHE A 112 59.86 8.93 88.54
N ALA A 113 58.77 9.24 87.82
CA ALA A 113 58.68 10.48 87.05
C ALA A 113 58.90 11.71 87.95
N ASN A 114 58.39 11.64 89.18
CA ASN A 114 58.50 12.65 90.23
C ASN A 114 59.88 12.59 90.92
N ASP A 115 60.66 13.68 90.86
CA ASP A 115 61.93 13.87 91.58
C ASP A 115 61.91 15.26 92.22
N PRO A 116 62.25 15.41 93.52
CA PRO A 116 62.69 14.37 94.44
C PRO A 116 61.56 13.58 95.12
N ILE A 117 61.79 12.27 95.21
CA ILE A 117 60.90 11.30 95.87
C ILE A 117 61.56 10.71 97.12
N PHE A 118 60.76 10.53 98.17
CA PHE A 118 61.20 10.13 99.50
C PHE A 118 60.38 8.96 100.03
N LEU A 119 61.00 8.01 100.71
CA LEU A 119 60.35 6.88 101.36
C LEU A 119 60.03 7.21 102.81
N ARG A 120 58.74 7.25 103.13
CA ARG A 120 58.17 7.38 104.47
C ARG A 120 57.80 6.00 105.01
N ILE A 121 58.20 5.72 106.25
CA ILE A 121 58.04 4.40 106.88
C ILE A 121 57.33 4.56 108.23
N TRP A 122 56.36 3.70 108.50
CA TRP A 122 55.80 3.49 109.83
C TRP A 122 56.06 2.06 110.30
N PHE A 123 56.27 1.91 111.60
CA PHE A 123 56.56 0.64 112.25
C PHE A 123 55.64 0.41 113.45
N SER A 124 55.27 -0.84 113.69
CA SER A 124 54.67 -1.33 114.93
C SER A 124 55.31 -2.66 115.32
N ASP A 125 55.56 -2.83 116.62
CA ASP A 125 56.07 -4.07 117.22
C ASP A 125 54.97 -5.12 117.49
N GLY A 126 53.72 -4.78 117.19
CA GLY A 126 52.54 -5.63 117.45
C GLY A 126 51.89 -5.40 118.82
N THR A 127 52.36 -4.43 119.62
CA THR A 127 51.70 -4.03 120.88
C THR A 127 50.50 -3.10 120.63
N PRO A 128 49.61 -2.89 121.63
CA PRO A 128 48.43 -2.02 121.49
C PRO A 128 48.73 -0.53 121.24
N ASN A 129 50.00 -0.11 121.30
CA ASN A 129 50.42 1.29 121.16
C ASN A 129 50.30 1.82 119.71
N GLY A 130 50.10 0.93 118.74
CA GLY A 130 49.85 1.30 117.34
C GLY A 130 51.12 1.43 116.50
N PHE A 131 51.09 2.31 115.51
CA PHE A 131 52.18 2.54 114.55
C PHE A 131 52.79 3.92 114.74
N GLU A 132 54.12 3.98 114.76
CA GLU A 132 54.88 5.22 114.82
C GLU A 132 55.72 5.41 113.54
N ARG A 133 56.11 6.66 113.23
CA ARG A 133 57.01 6.92 112.10
C ARG A 133 58.43 6.49 112.46
N LEU A 134 59.03 5.67 111.61
CA LEU A 134 60.37 5.15 111.81
C LEU A 134 61.40 6.19 111.34
N GLY A 135 61.86 7.04 112.26
CA GLY A 135 62.76 8.16 111.98
C GLY A 135 62.05 9.51 111.91
N THR A 136 62.80 10.59 112.06
CA THR A 136 62.28 11.98 112.08
C THR A 136 62.14 12.60 110.69
N GLU A 137 62.72 11.99 109.66
CA GLU A 137 62.73 12.48 108.27
C GLU A 137 62.47 11.32 107.30
N ASP A 138 61.98 11.63 106.10
CA ASP A 138 61.74 10.63 105.05
C ASP A 138 63.02 10.38 104.22
N HIS A 139 63.22 9.15 103.73
CA HIS A 139 64.47 8.77 103.08
C HIS A 139 64.47 9.05 101.57
N ARG A 140 65.27 10.01 101.08
CA ARG A 140 65.35 10.33 99.64
C ARG A 140 65.85 9.14 98.81
N ILE A 141 65.13 8.77 97.75
CA ILE A 141 65.55 7.75 96.78
C ILE A 141 66.23 8.45 95.60
N THR A 142 67.56 8.36 95.52
CA THR A 142 68.37 9.18 94.58
C THR A 142 68.93 8.43 93.37
N SER A 143 69.36 7.18 93.52
CA SER A 143 70.09 6.44 92.47
C SER A 143 69.20 5.64 91.53
N VAL A 144 68.02 5.19 91.97
CA VAL A 144 67.17 4.27 91.20
C VAL A 144 66.24 4.98 90.23
N ALA A 145 65.82 6.23 90.53
CA ALA A 145 64.96 7.02 89.64
C ALA A 145 65.57 7.26 88.24
N PHE A 146 66.88 7.52 88.18
CA PHE A 146 67.59 7.76 86.91
C PHE A 146 67.76 6.50 86.05
N ALA A 147 67.93 5.33 86.66
CA ALA A 147 68.06 4.07 85.93
C ALA A 147 66.74 3.62 85.25
N LEU A 148 65.59 4.04 85.80
CA LEU A 148 64.28 3.62 85.32
C LEU A 148 63.69 4.54 84.24
N LYS A 149 63.97 5.85 84.30
CA LYS A 149 63.61 6.79 83.23
C LYS A 149 64.22 6.43 81.86
N ALA A 150 65.26 5.59 81.82
CA ALA A 150 65.91 5.16 80.59
C ALA A 150 65.04 4.24 79.69
N LYS A 151 63.98 3.61 80.21
CA LYS A 151 63.15 2.67 79.43
C LYS A 151 61.98 3.34 78.67
N GLU A 152 61.64 4.59 78.97
CA GLU A 152 60.56 5.33 78.29
C GLU A 152 61.06 6.26 77.17
N ALA A 153 62.35 6.24 76.86
CA ALA A 153 62.98 7.07 75.81
C ALA A 153 62.77 6.51 74.38
N GLU A 154 61.53 6.13 74.04
CA GLU A 154 61.16 5.57 72.74
C GLU A 154 60.14 6.46 71.99
N THR A 155 60.46 7.76 71.87
CA THR A 155 60.15 8.65 70.72
C THR A 155 60.55 10.08 71.06
N VAL A 156 61.60 10.60 70.43
CA VAL A 156 62.03 12.00 70.61
C VAL A 156 61.67 12.80 69.36
N THR A 157 60.50 13.45 69.37
CA THR A 157 59.99 14.25 68.25
C THR A 157 60.19 15.76 68.39
N SER A 158 60.97 16.21 69.39
CA SER A 158 61.36 17.61 69.53
C SER A 158 62.69 17.77 70.29
N LEU A 159 63.81 17.51 69.62
CA LEU A 159 65.06 18.17 69.98
C LEU A 159 65.10 19.54 69.28
N PRO A 160 65.63 20.60 69.91
CA PRO A 160 65.91 21.85 69.22
C PRO A 160 66.84 21.63 68.03
N ASP A 161 66.60 22.36 66.94
CA ASP A 161 67.49 22.28 65.78
C ASP A 161 68.91 22.75 66.17
N GLY A 162 69.93 22.05 65.69
CA GLY A 162 71.32 22.25 66.10
C GLY A 162 71.74 21.60 67.43
N LEU A 163 70.88 20.85 68.15
CA LEU A 163 71.30 20.15 69.39
C LEU A 163 72.36 19.05 69.12
N VAL A 164 72.32 18.44 67.93
CA VAL A 164 73.35 17.50 67.45
C VAL A 164 74.09 18.14 66.29
N THR A 165 75.17 18.87 66.60
CA THR A 165 76.13 19.39 65.60
C THR A 165 77.11 18.31 65.15
N GLU A 166 77.89 18.56 64.08
CA GLU A 166 78.94 17.64 63.59
C GLU A 166 79.90 17.13 64.68
N ALA A 167 80.18 17.95 65.70
CA ALA A 167 81.06 17.58 66.81
C ALA A 167 80.52 16.44 67.71
N HIS A 168 79.22 16.14 67.62
CA HIS A 168 78.54 15.08 68.38
C HIS A 168 78.41 13.77 67.60
N LEU A 169 78.74 13.76 66.30
CA LEU A 169 78.74 12.57 65.47
C LEU A 169 80.09 11.85 65.61
N ALA A 170 80.04 10.54 65.88
CA ALA A 170 81.26 9.71 65.88
C ALA A 170 81.96 9.80 64.51
N THR A 171 83.30 9.87 64.49
CA THR A 171 84.09 10.10 63.27
C THR A 171 83.69 9.19 62.12
N ALA A 172 83.53 7.88 62.38
CA ALA A 172 83.13 6.89 61.38
C ALA A 172 81.71 7.08 60.78
N LEU A 173 80.86 7.90 61.41
CA LEU A 173 79.55 8.31 60.88
C LEU A 173 79.64 9.63 60.11
N LYS A 174 80.49 10.57 60.55
CA LYS A 174 80.82 11.78 59.78
C LYS A 174 81.51 11.41 58.45
N ASP A 175 82.52 10.53 58.47
CA ASP A 175 83.19 10.04 57.26
C ASP A 175 82.22 9.41 56.26
N LYS A 176 81.19 8.70 56.76
CA LYS A 176 80.13 8.12 55.92
C LYS A 176 79.19 9.18 55.34
N LEU A 177 78.87 10.22 56.10
CA LEU A 177 78.04 11.32 55.64
C LEU A 177 78.77 12.15 54.58
N ASP A 178 80.04 12.50 54.83
CA ASP A 178 80.90 13.22 53.88
C ASP A 178 81.10 12.37 52.59
N ALA A 179 81.28 11.05 52.70
CA ALA A 179 81.33 10.14 51.55
C ALA A 179 79.99 9.99 50.81
N LEU A 180 78.84 10.13 51.50
CA LEU A 180 77.52 10.13 50.87
C LEU A 180 77.30 11.44 50.12
N GLN A 181 77.65 12.58 50.72
CA GLN A 181 77.55 13.91 50.12
C GLN A 181 78.47 14.02 48.88
N ALA A 182 79.69 13.49 48.95
CA ALA A 182 80.57 13.40 47.78
C ALA A 182 79.98 12.57 46.63
N LYS A 183 79.25 11.48 46.94
CA LYS A 183 78.52 10.69 45.94
C LYS A 183 77.34 11.45 45.35
N ILE A 184 76.58 12.19 46.17
CA ILE A 184 75.47 13.05 45.72
C ILE A 184 75.99 14.11 44.76
N THR A 185 77.03 14.86 45.14
CA THR A 185 77.63 15.90 44.29
C THR A 185 78.26 15.31 43.01
N THR A 186 78.79 14.09 43.06
CA THR A 186 79.24 13.37 41.85
C THR A 186 78.06 13.02 40.93
N LEU A 187 76.93 12.56 41.47
CA LEU A 187 75.70 12.28 40.73
C LEU A 187 75.10 13.55 40.11
N GLU A 188 75.00 14.64 40.87
CA GLU A 188 74.54 15.95 40.39
C GLU A 188 75.42 16.46 39.24
N THR A 189 76.75 16.36 39.40
CA THR A 189 77.71 16.73 38.34
C THR A 189 77.57 15.85 37.10
N ALA A 190 77.35 14.53 37.27
CA ALA A 190 77.13 13.61 36.16
C ALA A 190 75.79 13.88 35.43
N ILE A 191 74.73 14.23 36.16
CA ILE A 191 73.43 14.63 35.60
C ILE A 191 73.58 15.94 34.81
N ALA A 192 74.27 16.95 35.37
CA ALA A 192 74.55 18.21 34.68
C ALA A 192 75.41 18.00 33.43
N LEU A 193 76.45 17.16 33.49
CA LEU A 193 77.30 16.83 32.34
C LEU A 193 76.54 16.07 31.25
N ASN A 194 75.67 15.12 31.62
CA ASN A 194 74.82 14.41 30.66
C ASN A 194 73.79 15.35 30.02
N THR A 195 73.21 16.28 30.78
CA THR A 195 72.31 17.33 30.27
C THR A 195 73.05 18.23 29.28
N ALA A 196 74.26 18.68 29.59
CA ALA A 196 75.08 19.49 28.70
C ALA A 196 75.56 18.73 27.44
N LYS A 197 75.81 17.42 27.55
CA LYS A 197 76.29 16.57 26.45
C LYS A 197 75.18 16.14 25.48
N THR A 198 73.93 16.06 25.95
CA THR A 198 72.76 15.69 25.13
C THR A 198 71.95 16.91 24.67
N GLY A 199 72.00 18.02 25.43
CA GLY A 199 71.12 19.17 25.24
C GLY A 199 69.67 18.92 25.68
N ILE A 200 69.38 17.79 26.34
CA ILE A 200 68.02 17.36 26.71
C ILE A 200 67.83 17.52 28.22
N THR A 201 66.86 18.35 28.59
CA THR A 201 66.40 18.56 29.97
C THR A 201 65.39 17.49 30.41
N ILE A 202 65.18 17.35 31.72
CA ILE A 202 64.21 16.41 32.31
C ILE A 202 62.79 16.64 31.73
N ALA A 203 62.35 17.90 31.62
CA ALA A 203 61.05 18.23 31.05
C ALA A 203 60.91 17.80 29.57
N GLN A 204 62.01 17.79 28.80
CA GLN A 204 62.02 17.25 27.44
C GLN A 204 61.98 15.71 27.43
N MET A 205 62.58 15.04 28.42
CA MET A 205 62.45 13.58 28.58
C MET A 205 61.01 13.18 28.90
N ASP A 206 60.32 13.91 29.78
CA ASP A 206 58.91 13.66 30.09
C ASP A 206 58.00 13.89 28.88
N ALA A 207 58.24 14.97 28.12
CA ALA A 207 57.53 15.22 26.86
C ALA A 207 57.78 14.13 25.80
N ILE A 208 59.01 13.59 25.71
CA ILE A 208 59.33 12.46 24.86
C ILE A 208 58.58 11.20 25.30
N ALA A 209 58.44 10.94 26.61
CA ALA A 209 57.68 9.81 27.13
C ALA A 209 56.17 9.91 26.81
N VAL A 210 55.57 11.10 26.96
CA VAL A 210 54.17 11.36 26.58
C VAL A 210 53.95 11.20 25.07
N ASN A 211 54.89 11.68 24.25
CA ASN A 211 54.84 11.50 22.80
C ASN A 211 54.99 10.03 22.41
N ALA A 212 55.87 9.26 23.06
CA ALA A 212 56.05 7.83 22.81
C ALA A 212 54.77 7.03 23.16
N ALA A 213 54.11 7.34 24.28
CA ALA A 213 52.81 6.76 24.62
C ALA A 213 51.73 7.10 23.59
N SER A 214 51.69 8.34 23.12
CA SER A 214 50.75 8.80 22.07
C SER A 214 51.00 8.10 20.73
N ILE A 215 52.26 7.88 20.36
CA ILE A 215 52.65 7.09 19.18
C ILE A 215 52.17 5.63 19.30
N GLY A 216 52.29 5.02 20.48
CA GLY A 216 51.77 3.67 20.74
C GLY A 216 50.25 3.56 20.57
N THR A 217 49.51 4.54 21.08
CA THR A 217 48.06 4.64 20.87
C THR A 217 47.71 4.79 19.38
N ASN A 218 48.40 5.69 18.68
CA ASN A 218 48.18 5.92 17.25
C ASN A 218 48.51 4.67 16.40
N ALA A 219 49.59 3.95 16.71
CA ALA A 219 49.94 2.70 16.04
C ALA A 219 48.85 1.62 16.23
N THR A 220 48.26 1.54 17.43
CA THR A 220 47.15 0.63 17.73
C THR A 220 45.88 1.00 16.94
N ALA A 221 45.57 2.30 16.85
CA ALA A 221 44.44 2.80 16.06
C ALA A 221 44.63 2.52 14.55
N ILE A 222 45.83 2.79 14.01
CA ILE A 222 46.17 2.49 12.60
C ILE A 222 46.07 0.99 12.31
N SER A 223 46.56 0.13 13.21
CA SER A 223 46.43 -1.33 13.05
C SER A 223 44.97 -1.78 13.03
N THR A 224 44.13 -1.18 13.89
CA THR A 224 42.69 -1.49 13.96
C THR A 224 41.97 -1.06 12.69
N GLU A 225 42.26 0.14 12.20
CA GLU A 225 41.67 0.68 10.96
C GLU A 225 42.14 -0.09 9.72
N THR A 226 43.40 -0.53 9.70
CA THR A 226 43.94 -1.40 8.63
C THR A 226 43.18 -2.73 8.57
N ALA A 227 42.95 -3.37 9.72
CA ALA A 227 42.17 -4.61 9.79
C ALA A 227 40.70 -4.39 9.36
N ARG A 228 40.10 -3.25 9.72
CA ARG A 228 38.75 -2.86 9.29
C ARG A 228 38.67 -2.65 7.78
N ALA A 229 39.67 -2.01 7.18
CA ALA A 229 39.76 -1.81 5.73
C ALA A 229 39.90 -3.14 4.98
N GLN A 230 40.80 -4.01 5.42
CA GLN A 230 40.98 -5.35 4.82
C GLN A 230 39.71 -6.21 4.91
N ALA A 231 38.97 -6.14 6.03
CA ALA A 231 37.69 -6.83 6.17
C ALA A 231 36.63 -6.27 5.19
N ALA A 232 36.59 -4.96 4.97
CA ALA A 232 35.69 -4.33 4.01
C ALA A 232 36.06 -4.68 2.55
N GLU A 233 37.34 -4.72 2.21
CA GLU A 233 37.82 -5.16 0.90
C GLU A 233 37.44 -6.63 0.62
N ALA A 234 37.59 -7.51 1.59
CA ALA A 234 37.19 -8.91 1.47
C ALA A 234 35.67 -9.07 1.24
N VAL A 235 34.83 -8.32 1.95
CA VAL A 235 33.38 -8.30 1.74
C VAL A 235 33.02 -7.77 0.34
N ASN A 236 33.65 -6.69 -0.10
CA ASN A 236 33.43 -6.13 -1.44
C ASN A 236 33.86 -7.11 -2.55
N ALA A 237 34.98 -7.82 -2.39
CA ALA A 237 35.44 -8.81 -3.35
C ALA A 237 34.43 -9.96 -3.53
N VAL A 238 33.85 -10.46 -2.43
CA VAL A 238 32.78 -11.48 -2.48
C VAL A 238 31.53 -10.91 -3.16
N ALA A 239 31.09 -9.71 -2.79
CA ALA A 239 29.90 -9.09 -3.38
C ALA A 239 30.03 -8.87 -4.91
N ILE A 240 31.22 -8.49 -5.39
CA ILE A 240 31.52 -8.36 -6.83
C ILE A 240 31.50 -9.72 -7.53
N SER A 241 32.06 -10.76 -6.91
CA SER A 241 32.04 -12.13 -7.46
C SER A 241 30.62 -12.70 -7.55
N ASP A 242 29.80 -12.49 -6.53
CA ASP A 242 28.40 -12.91 -6.50
C ASP A 242 27.58 -12.17 -7.57
N GLU A 243 27.78 -10.85 -7.72
CA GLU A 243 27.08 -10.06 -8.74
C GLU A 243 27.50 -10.46 -10.16
N SER A 244 28.80 -10.68 -10.41
CA SER A 244 29.27 -11.18 -11.71
C SER A 244 28.67 -12.55 -12.04
N SER A 245 28.51 -13.42 -11.04
CA SER A 245 27.89 -14.74 -11.21
C SER A 245 26.39 -14.63 -11.51
N ARG A 246 25.68 -13.72 -10.83
CA ARG A 246 24.26 -13.41 -11.12
C ARG A 246 24.08 -12.85 -12.53
N ALA A 247 24.93 -11.92 -12.94
CA ALA A 247 24.89 -11.33 -14.28
C ALA A 247 25.07 -12.39 -15.38
N GLN A 248 26.10 -13.25 -15.28
CA GLN A 248 26.34 -14.33 -16.24
C GLN A 248 25.17 -15.33 -16.34
N ALA A 249 24.53 -15.65 -15.21
CA ALA A 249 23.35 -16.52 -15.19
C ALA A 249 22.13 -15.86 -15.86
N ALA A 250 21.93 -14.55 -15.64
CA ALA A 250 20.88 -13.76 -16.30
C ALA A 250 21.13 -13.64 -17.82
N GLU A 251 22.36 -13.35 -18.24
CA GLU A 251 22.77 -13.31 -19.65
C GLU A 251 22.52 -14.66 -20.35
N THR A 252 22.89 -15.78 -19.71
CA THR A 252 22.65 -17.13 -20.25
C THR A 252 21.17 -17.44 -20.39
N THR A 253 20.36 -17.02 -19.42
CA THR A 253 18.89 -17.17 -19.44
C THR A 253 18.29 -16.36 -20.58
N ASN A 254 18.68 -15.09 -20.72
CA ASN A 254 18.22 -14.21 -21.79
C ASN A 254 18.62 -14.71 -23.18
N ALA A 255 19.87 -15.17 -23.36
CA ALA A 255 20.34 -15.76 -24.62
C ALA A 255 19.54 -17.01 -25.02
N THR A 256 19.15 -17.83 -24.04
CA THR A 256 18.30 -19.01 -24.25
C THR A 256 16.88 -18.60 -24.65
N ALA A 257 16.28 -17.62 -23.97
CA ALA A 257 14.95 -17.10 -24.28
C ALA A 257 14.89 -16.48 -25.68
N ILE A 258 15.87 -15.63 -26.04
CA ILE A 258 16.00 -15.03 -27.38
C ILE A 258 16.11 -16.11 -28.47
N SER A 259 16.88 -17.18 -28.19
CA SER A 259 17.05 -18.29 -29.14
C SER A 259 15.77 -19.10 -29.35
N ALA A 260 15.00 -19.32 -28.27
CA ALA A 260 13.70 -19.99 -28.34
C ALA A 260 12.67 -19.12 -29.09
N GLU A 261 12.59 -17.83 -28.78
CA GLU A 261 11.68 -16.90 -29.45
C GLU A 261 11.99 -16.79 -30.95
N ALA A 262 13.27 -16.69 -31.31
CA ALA A 262 13.68 -16.71 -32.72
C ALA A 262 13.35 -18.04 -33.43
N ALA A 263 13.22 -19.16 -32.72
CA ALA A 263 12.75 -20.42 -33.30
C ALA A 263 11.22 -20.41 -33.52
N THR A 264 10.46 -19.92 -32.53
CA THR A 264 9.00 -19.73 -32.61
C THR A 264 8.63 -18.80 -33.78
N ALA A 265 9.29 -17.64 -33.89
CA ALA A 265 9.06 -16.67 -34.96
C ALA A 265 9.26 -17.29 -36.35
N ARG A 266 10.37 -18.02 -36.58
CA ARG A 266 10.62 -18.70 -37.87
C ARG A 266 9.60 -19.79 -38.18
N ALA A 267 9.09 -20.50 -37.17
CA ALA A 267 8.02 -21.48 -37.35
C ALA A 267 6.70 -20.81 -37.75
N ALA A 268 6.37 -19.67 -37.13
CA ALA A 268 5.21 -18.86 -37.50
C ALA A 268 5.33 -18.27 -38.92
N GLU A 269 6.49 -17.74 -39.31
CA GLU A 269 6.77 -17.27 -40.67
C GLU A 269 6.58 -18.37 -41.72
N ALA A 270 7.07 -19.59 -41.44
CA ALA A 270 6.90 -20.75 -42.32
C ALA A 270 5.42 -21.16 -42.43
N ALA A 271 4.67 -21.19 -41.33
CA ALA A 271 3.24 -21.48 -41.32
C ALA A 271 2.43 -20.43 -42.09
N ASN A 272 2.72 -19.14 -41.87
CA ASN A 272 2.09 -18.03 -42.60
C ASN A 272 2.38 -18.12 -44.11
N THR A 273 3.60 -18.46 -44.50
CA THR A 273 3.97 -18.67 -45.92
C THR A 273 3.16 -19.81 -46.56
N ALA A 274 2.94 -20.92 -45.84
CA ALA A 274 2.12 -22.03 -46.32
C ALA A 274 0.63 -21.66 -46.43
N SER A 275 0.10 -20.91 -45.47
CA SER A 275 -1.27 -20.39 -45.50
C SER A 275 -1.49 -19.41 -46.66
N ILE A 276 -0.52 -18.52 -46.92
CA ILE A 276 -0.54 -17.60 -48.09
C ILE A 276 -0.57 -18.40 -49.39
N GLY A 277 0.25 -19.44 -49.53
CA GLY A 277 0.25 -20.32 -50.70
C GLY A 277 -1.11 -21.01 -50.92
N THR A 278 -1.71 -21.52 -49.84
CA THR A 278 -3.04 -22.15 -49.87
C THR A 278 -4.13 -21.17 -50.27
N ASN A 279 -4.14 -19.97 -49.69
CA ASN A 279 -5.09 -18.91 -50.04
C ASN A 279 -4.93 -18.45 -51.50
N ALA A 280 -3.70 -18.32 -52.00
CA ALA A 280 -3.44 -17.96 -53.39
C ALA A 280 -4.01 -19.00 -54.37
N THR A 281 -3.90 -20.30 -54.07
CA THR A 281 -4.54 -21.37 -54.86
C THR A 281 -6.06 -21.25 -54.81
N ALA A 282 -6.66 -21.10 -53.62
CA ALA A 282 -8.10 -20.99 -53.46
C ALA A 282 -8.71 -19.78 -54.19
N ILE A 283 -8.00 -18.63 -54.19
CA ILE A 283 -8.39 -17.43 -54.94
C ILE A 283 -8.34 -17.68 -56.46
N SER A 284 -7.31 -18.38 -56.96
CA SER A 284 -7.21 -18.75 -58.38
C SER A 284 -8.35 -19.67 -58.82
N ASP A 285 -8.70 -20.65 -57.98
CA ASP A 285 -9.80 -21.58 -58.24
C ASP A 285 -11.17 -20.87 -58.24
N GLU A 286 -11.40 -19.96 -57.29
CA GLU A 286 -12.64 -19.17 -57.24
C GLU A 286 -12.74 -18.19 -58.42
N SER A 287 -11.66 -17.52 -58.81
CA SER A 287 -11.65 -16.68 -60.01
C SER A 287 -12.02 -17.48 -61.27
N THR A 288 -11.55 -18.72 -61.37
CA THR A 288 -11.89 -19.63 -62.47
C THR A 288 -13.37 -20.03 -62.44
N ARG A 289 -13.93 -20.34 -61.26
CA ARG A 289 -15.36 -20.65 -61.09
C ARG A 289 -16.25 -19.45 -61.43
N ALA A 290 -15.89 -18.26 -60.95
CA ALA A 290 -16.64 -17.03 -61.20
C ALA A 290 -16.72 -16.70 -62.69
N GLN A 291 -15.60 -16.77 -63.42
CA GLN A 291 -15.56 -16.56 -64.87
C GLN A 291 -16.42 -17.59 -65.63
N ALA A 292 -16.41 -18.85 -65.20
CA ALA A 292 -17.26 -19.88 -65.81
C ALA A 292 -18.75 -19.63 -65.57
N ALA A 293 -19.13 -19.24 -64.35
CA ALA A 293 -20.51 -18.88 -64.01
C ALA A 293 -21.00 -17.62 -64.77
N GLU A 294 -20.14 -16.61 -64.90
CA GLU A 294 -20.44 -15.41 -65.69
C GLU A 294 -20.69 -15.74 -67.17
N GLY A 295 -19.87 -16.62 -67.77
CA GLY A 295 -20.08 -17.10 -69.14
C GLY A 295 -21.40 -17.85 -69.34
N VAL A 296 -21.80 -18.68 -68.37
CA VAL A 296 -23.12 -19.36 -68.37
C VAL A 296 -24.26 -18.35 -68.27
N ASN A 297 -24.16 -17.39 -67.34
CA ASN A 297 -25.18 -16.35 -67.16
C ASN A 297 -25.32 -15.45 -68.39
N ALA A 298 -24.21 -15.01 -69.00
CA ALA A 298 -24.24 -14.23 -70.23
C ALA A 298 -24.92 -14.97 -71.40
N THR A 299 -24.70 -16.29 -71.48
CA THR A 299 -25.37 -17.15 -72.46
C THR A 299 -26.87 -17.25 -72.20
N ALA A 300 -27.27 -17.49 -70.94
CA ALA A 300 -28.67 -17.58 -70.54
C ALA A 300 -29.44 -16.26 -70.79
N ILE A 301 -28.86 -15.12 -70.40
CA ILE A 301 -29.43 -13.78 -70.64
C ILE A 301 -29.62 -13.55 -72.15
N THR A 302 -28.66 -13.94 -72.98
CA THR A 302 -28.74 -13.79 -74.44
C THR A 302 -29.86 -14.65 -75.05
N ALA A 303 -30.07 -15.86 -74.53
CA ALA A 303 -31.15 -16.74 -74.95
C ALA A 303 -32.54 -16.20 -74.53
N GLU A 304 -32.66 -15.70 -73.30
CA GLU A 304 -33.91 -15.11 -72.80
C GLU A 304 -34.28 -13.83 -73.55
N VAL A 305 -33.32 -12.93 -73.79
CA VAL A 305 -33.54 -11.71 -74.60
C VAL A 305 -33.98 -12.04 -76.03
N THR A 306 -33.45 -13.12 -76.62
CA THR A 306 -33.90 -13.61 -77.93
C THR A 306 -35.34 -14.12 -77.87
N THR A 307 -35.69 -14.87 -76.83
CA THR A 307 -37.04 -15.43 -76.61
C THR A 307 -38.08 -14.33 -76.37
N ALA A 308 -37.76 -13.36 -75.52
CA ALA A 308 -38.60 -12.19 -75.24
C ALA A 308 -38.89 -11.39 -76.52
N ARG A 309 -37.88 -11.08 -77.34
CA ARG A 309 -38.06 -10.38 -78.62
C ARG A 309 -38.94 -11.16 -79.61
N ALA A 310 -38.81 -12.48 -79.65
CA ALA A 310 -39.68 -13.32 -80.48
C ALA A 310 -41.15 -13.25 -80.01
N ALA A 311 -41.39 -13.27 -78.70
CA ALA A 311 -42.71 -13.10 -78.11
C ALA A 311 -43.30 -11.68 -78.35
N GLU A 312 -42.49 -10.62 -78.26
CA GLU A 312 -42.91 -9.25 -78.57
C GLU A 312 -43.36 -9.09 -80.02
N MET A 313 -42.62 -9.66 -80.99
CA MET A 313 -43.00 -9.66 -82.41
C MET A 313 -44.28 -10.47 -82.66
N ALA A 314 -44.46 -11.61 -81.99
CA ALA A 314 -45.67 -12.41 -82.08
C ALA A 314 -46.89 -11.65 -81.51
N ASN A 315 -46.74 -11.02 -80.34
CA ASN A 315 -47.77 -10.19 -79.71
C ASN A 315 -48.15 -8.99 -80.59
N THR A 316 -47.17 -8.31 -81.19
CA THR A 316 -47.42 -7.20 -82.12
C THR A 316 -48.21 -7.67 -83.35
N SER A 317 -47.87 -8.85 -83.89
CA SER A 317 -48.58 -9.46 -85.01
C SER A 317 -50.03 -9.81 -84.65
N ALA A 318 -50.25 -10.37 -83.45
CA ALA A 318 -51.59 -10.68 -82.94
C ALA A 318 -52.44 -9.43 -82.68
N ILE A 319 -51.84 -8.36 -82.12
CA ILE A 319 -52.48 -7.06 -81.94
C ILE A 319 -52.94 -6.50 -83.29
N ASN A 320 -52.06 -6.50 -84.30
CA ASN A 320 -52.41 -6.02 -85.64
C ASN A 320 -53.56 -6.82 -86.28
N ALA A 321 -53.56 -8.15 -86.14
CA ALA A 321 -54.65 -9.01 -86.62
C ALA A 321 -55.98 -8.75 -85.89
N ASN A 322 -55.93 -8.54 -84.57
CA ASN A 322 -57.10 -8.14 -83.79
C ASN A 322 -57.61 -6.74 -84.19
N THR A 323 -56.72 -5.77 -84.41
CA THR A 323 -57.09 -4.43 -84.89
C THR A 323 -57.80 -4.49 -86.24
N ALA A 324 -57.29 -5.29 -87.19
CA ALA A 324 -57.94 -5.51 -88.48
C ALA A 324 -59.35 -6.14 -88.30
N SER A 325 -59.45 -7.18 -87.45
CA SER A 325 -60.71 -7.86 -87.16
C SER A 325 -61.74 -6.93 -86.49
N VAL A 326 -61.30 -6.05 -85.58
CA VAL A 326 -62.13 -5.00 -84.98
C VAL A 326 -62.60 -4.01 -86.03
N GLY A 327 -61.76 -3.63 -87.00
CA GLY A 327 -62.17 -2.80 -88.14
C GLY A 327 -63.24 -3.46 -89.02
N THR A 328 -63.09 -4.76 -89.32
CA THR A 328 -64.12 -5.54 -90.03
C THR A 328 -65.42 -5.61 -89.23
N ASN A 329 -65.34 -5.89 -87.93
CA ASN A 329 -66.50 -5.94 -87.04
C ASN A 329 -67.19 -4.56 -86.93
N ALA A 330 -66.45 -3.46 -86.85
CA ALA A 330 -67.00 -2.10 -86.85
C ALA A 330 -67.76 -1.80 -88.16
N THR A 331 -67.24 -2.25 -89.30
CA THR A 331 -67.92 -2.14 -90.61
C THR A 331 -69.21 -2.98 -90.65
N ALA A 332 -69.16 -4.21 -90.15
CA ALA A 332 -70.32 -5.09 -90.05
C ALA A 332 -71.38 -4.52 -89.09
N ILE A 333 -70.99 -4.02 -87.93
CA ILE A 333 -71.87 -3.35 -86.96
C ILE A 333 -72.47 -2.08 -87.53
N SER A 334 -71.73 -1.28 -88.31
CA SER A 334 -72.28 -0.10 -89.00
C SER A 334 -73.35 -0.48 -90.03
N THR A 335 -73.08 -1.54 -90.81
CA THR A 335 -74.02 -2.09 -91.78
C THR A 335 -75.28 -2.64 -91.09
N GLU A 336 -75.10 -3.43 -90.03
CA GLU A 336 -76.18 -3.98 -89.23
C GLU A 336 -76.95 -2.89 -88.48
N SER A 337 -76.30 -1.83 -87.99
CA SER A 337 -76.95 -0.67 -87.38
C SER A 337 -77.83 0.08 -88.39
N THR A 338 -77.38 0.22 -89.64
CA THR A 338 -78.19 0.79 -90.72
C THR A 338 -79.40 -0.12 -91.03
N ARG A 339 -79.19 -1.44 -91.09
CA ARG A 339 -80.27 -2.43 -91.29
C ARG A 339 -81.25 -2.43 -90.11
N ALA A 340 -80.74 -2.35 -88.89
CA ALA A 340 -81.50 -2.31 -87.65
C ALA A 340 -82.30 -1.00 -87.55
N GLN A 341 -81.73 0.17 -87.84
CA GLN A 341 -82.48 1.44 -87.91
C GLN A 341 -83.57 1.41 -88.98
N THR A 342 -83.34 0.75 -90.12
CA THR A 342 -84.38 0.54 -91.15
C THR A 342 -85.49 -0.38 -90.62
N ALA A 343 -85.11 -1.50 -90.00
CA ALA A 343 -86.03 -2.46 -89.39
C ALA A 343 -86.72 -1.90 -88.13
N GLU A 344 -86.13 -0.94 -87.43
CA GLU A 344 -86.62 -0.24 -86.26
C GLU A 344 -87.48 0.97 -86.64
N THR A 345 -87.29 1.55 -87.82
CA THR A 345 -88.29 2.45 -88.42
C THR A 345 -89.56 1.66 -88.75
N ALA A 346 -89.41 0.49 -89.40
CA ALA A 346 -90.52 -0.43 -89.64
C ALA A 346 -91.12 -0.97 -88.34
N ASN A 347 -90.29 -1.36 -87.37
CA ASN A 347 -90.77 -1.83 -86.07
C ASN A 347 -91.28 -0.70 -85.18
N THR A 348 -90.91 0.56 -85.35
CA THR A 348 -91.57 1.69 -84.66
C THR A 348 -92.98 1.88 -85.22
N SER A 349 -93.21 1.59 -86.50
CA SER A 349 -94.56 1.44 -87.06
C SER A 349 -95.30 0.25 -86.42
N ASN A 350 -94.65 -0.91 -86.30
CA ASN A 350 -95.24 -2.09 -85.65
C ASN A 350 -95.38 -1.98 -84.11
N ILE A 351 -94.56 -1.17 -83.44
CA ILE A 351 -94.54 -0.93 -81.99
C ILE A 351 -95.45 0.25 -81.64
N SER A 352 -95.73 1.16 -82.57
CA SER A 352 -96.95 1.98 -82.51
C SER A 352 -98.21 1.11 -82.48
N SER A 353 -98.15 -0.13 -83.01
CA SER A 353 -99.21 -1.13 -82.92
C SER A 353 -99.07 -2.07 -81.70
N ASN A 354 -97.83 -2.41 -81.28
CA ASN A 354 -97.53 -3.42 -80.25
C ASN A 354 -97.13 -2.87 -78.86
N THR A 355 -96.93 -1.55 -78.70
CA THR A 355 -96.85 -0.89 -77.38
C THR A 355 -98.17 -1.04 -76.60
N ALA A 356 -99.24 -1.50 -77.27
CA ALA A 356 -100.44 -2.02 -76.63
C ALA A 356 -100.21 -3.26 -75.71
N ASN A 357 -99.08 -3.99 -75.81
CA ASN A 357 -99.03 -5.41 -75.41
C ASN A 357 -97.99 -5.89 -74.36
N ILE A 358 -97.08 -5.07 -73.78
CA ILE A 358 -96.24 -5.42 -72.57
C ILE A 358 -95.18 -6.55 -72.80
N GLY A 359 -94.06 -6.69 -72.07
CA GLY A 359 -93.33 -5.76 -71.18
C GLY A 359 -92.48 -6.39 -70.05
N SER A 360 -91.14 -6.26 -70.13
CA SER A 360 -90.11 -6.28 -69.05
C SER A 360 -89.63 -7.58 -68.32
N GLY A 361 -88.33 -7.58 -67.96
CA GLY A 361 -87.70 -8.35 -66.84
C GLY A 361 -86.94 -9.64 -67.20
N GLY A 362 -85.80 -10.03 -66.57
CA GLY A 362 -84.99 -9.48 -65.46
C GLY A 362 -83.71 -10.32 -65.18
N SER A 363 -82.87 -9.93 -64.20
CA SER A 363 -81.45 -10.37 -63.99
C SER A 363 -81.14 -11.13 -62.69
N GLY A 364 -79.88 -11.59 -62.48
CA GLY A 364 -79.37 -12.12 -61.18
C GLY A 364 -77.86 -12.45 -61.14
N GLY A 365 -77.22 -12.42 -59.96
CA GLY A 365 -75.79 -12.69 -59.69
C GLY A 365 -75.51 -13.13 -58.23
N GLY A 366 -74.24 -13.18 -57.74
CA GLY A 366 -73.91 -13.55 -56.33
C GLY A 366 -72.42 -13.45 -55.91
N SER A 367 -72.13 -13.44 -54.58
CA SER A 367 -70.80 -13.23 -53.96
C SER A 367 -70.58 -13.94 -52.58
N THR A 368 -69.47 -13.66 -51.86
CA THR A 368 -69.01 -14.22 -50.55
C THR A 368 -68.12 -13.21 -49.79
N ALA A 369 -67.66 -13.38 -48.53
CA ALA A 369 -68.35 -13.24 -47.22
C ALA A 369 -67.38 -12.56 -46.18
N ALA A 370 -67.87 -12.00 -45.05
CA ALA A 370 -67.18 -10.97 -44.23
C ALA A 370 -66.83 -11.35 -42.76
N GLY A 371 -65.86 -10.66 -42.12
CA GLY A 371 -65.79 -10.52 -40.64
C GLY A 371 -64.46 -10.71 -39.84
N SER A 372 -63.34 -11.14 -40.43
CA SER A 372 -62.08 -11.45 -39.70
C SER A 372 -61.32 -10.23 -39.13
N VAL A 373 -60.43 -10.41 -38.14
CA VAL A 373 -59.59 -9.35 -37.52
C VAL A 373 -58.10 -9.68 -37.61
N VAL A 374 -57.25 -8.67 -37.85
CA VAL A 374 -55.77 -8.75 -37.91
C VAL A 374 -55.11 -7.48 -37.34
N THR A 375 -53.80 -7.53 -37.06
CA THR A 375 -52.98 -6.41 -36.55
C THR A 375 -51.95 -5.93 -37.58
N SER A 376 -51.65 -4.63 -37.60
CA SER A 376 -50.54 -4.03 -38.35
C SER A 376 -49.84 -2.95 -37.53
N ALA A 377 -48.54 -2.76 -37.77
CA ALA A 377 -47.77 -1.62 -37.25
C ALA A 377 -47.99 -0.34 -38.08
N SER A 378 -48.57 -0.45 -39.28
CA SER A 378 -48.95 0.70 -40.10
C SER A 378 -50.34 1.20 -39.74
N SER A 379 -50.48 2.51 -39.57
CA SER A 379 -51.79 3.15 -39.41
C SER A 379 -52.60 3.21 -40.71
N SER A 380 -51.98 2.87 -41.84
CA SER A 380 -52.56 2.90 -43.20
C SER A 380 -52.00 1.76 -44.06
N ASP A 381 -52.17 0.53 -43.59
CA ASP A 381 -51.78 -0.69 -44.29
C ASP A 381 -52.60 -0.89 -45.59
N SER A 382 -51.93 -0.74 -46.74
CA SER A 382 -52.56 -0.82 -48.06
C SER A 382 -52.86 -2.24 -48.51
N GLY A 383 -52.10 -3.23 -48.04
CA GLY A 383 -52.36 -4.65 -48.33
C GLY A 383 -53.66 -5.09 -47.65
N LEU A 384 -53.77 -4.80 -46.34
CA LEU A 384 -54.99 -5.06 -45.59
C LEU A 384 -56.20 -4.30 -46.15
N ALA A 385 -56.03 -3.04 -46.55
CA ALA A 385 -57.10 -2.27 -47.19
C ALA A 385 -57.53 -2.85 -48.55
N GLY A 386 -56.58 -3.30 -49.38
CA GLY A 386 -56.86 -3.99 -50.66
C GLY A 386 -57.61 -5.31 -50.47
N ASP A 387 -57.31 -6.02 -49.39
CA ASP A 387 -58.05 -7.21 -48.95
C ASP A 387 -59.40 -6.88 -48.28
N GLY A 388 -59.85 -5.62 -48.25
CA GLY A 388 -61.14 -5.24 -47.66
C GLY A 388 -61.17 -5.22 -46.13
N TYR A 389 -60.02 -5.16 -45.47
CA TYR A 389 -59.95 -4.86 -44.03
C TYR A 389 -59.94 -3.34 -43.77
N VAL A 390 -60.69 -2.92 -42.75
CA VAL A 390 -60.76 -1.52 -42.30
C VAL A 390 -60.23 -1.39 -40.88
N LYS A 391 -59.35 -0.42 -40.65
CA LYS A 391 -58.81 -0.09 -39.32
C LYS A 391 -59.94 0.36 -38.38
N PHE A 392 -60.03 -0.22 -37.18
CA PHE A 392 -61.06 0.11 -36.20
C PHE A 392 -60.52 0.51 -34.82
N LEU A 393 -59.27 0.18 -34.48
CA LEU A 393 -58.63 0.58 -33.23
C LEU A 393 -57.14 0.86 -33.43
N SER A 394 -56.59 1.77 -32.62
CA SER A 394 -55.15 2.03 -32.52
C SER A 394 -54.77 2.07 -31.04
N ILE A 395 -53.75 1.31 -30.66
CA ILE A 395 -53.09 1.36 -29.37
C ILE A 395 -51.86 2.25 -29.58
N ALA A 396 -51.78 3.36 -28.84
CA ALA A 396 -50.66 4.29 -28.93
C ALA A 396 -49.37 3.65 -28.38
N ALA A 397 -48.22 4.13 -28.85
CA ALA A 397 -46.94 3.85 -28.18
C ALA A 397 -46.82 4.69 -26.92
N ASP A 398 -46.07 4.18 -25.95
CA ASP A 398 -45.74 4.92 -24.73
C ASP A 398 -44.82 6.12 -25.04
N SER A 399 -44.72 7.02 -24.06
CA SER A 399 -43.93 8.25 -24.12
C SER A 399 -43.00 8.29 -22.92
N TRP A 400 -41.84 8.93 -23.06
CA TRP A 400 -40.92 9.16 -21.94
C TRP A 400 -41.63 9.77 -20.73
N SER A 401 -41.44 9.15 -19.58
CA SER A 401 -41.89 9.58 -18.26
C SER A 401 -40.73 9.69 -17.28
N ALA A 402 -40.90 10.51 -16.25
CA ALA A 402 -39.99 10.59 -15.13
C ALA A 402 -40.20 9.39 -14.20
N SER A 403 -39.13 8.66 -13.88
CA SER A 403 -39.16 7.63 -12.84
C SER A 403 -39.15 8.28 -11.44
N PRO A 404 -39.98 7.84 -10.50
CA PRO A 404 -40.00 8.33 -9.12
C PRO A 404 -38.68 8.14 -8.31
N GLY A 405 -38.58 8.86 -7.19
CA GLY A 405 -37.62 8.53 -6.11
C GLY A 405 -36.23 9.18 -6.15
N THR A 406 -36.06 10.34 -6.80
CA THR A 406 -34.73 10.92 -7.10
C THR A 406 -33.98 11.58 -5.95
N GLU A 407 -34.55 11.67 -4.74
CA GLU A 407 -33.95 12.42 -3.61
C GLU A 407 -32.62 11.83 -3.09
N ILE A 408 -32.30 10.60 -3.49
CA ILE A 408 -31.16 9.83 -2.98
C ILE A 408 -29.87 10.07 -3.80
N LEU A 409 -29.97 10.42 -5.09
CA LEU A 409 -28.83 10.49 -5.99
C LEU A 409 -28.77 11.82 -6.75
N SER A 410 -27.72 12.61 -6.50
CA SER A 410 -27.47 13.84 -7.25
C SER A 410 -27.26 13.56 -8.74
N GLY A 411 -27.64 14.52 -9.59
CA GLY A 411 -27.28 14.51 -11.00
C GLY A 411 -25.78 14.44 -11.22
N ARG A 412 -25.36 13.83 -12.32
CA ARG A 412 -23.96 13.51 -12.61
C ARG A 412 -23.73 13.17 -14.09
N VAL A 413 -22.50 13.37 -14.53
CA VAL A 413 -21.96 12.95 -15.84
C VAL A 413 -20.67 12.16 -15.63
N GLY A 414 -20.27 11.31 -16.59
CA GLY A 414 -19.07 10.47 -16.48
C GLY A 414 -19.14 9.43 -15.36
N HIS A 415 -20.35 9.07 -14.93
CA HIS A 415 -20.59 7.99 -13.97
C HIS A 415 -20.59 6.63 -14.68
N GLY A 416 -20.30 5.58 -13.93
CA GLY A 416 -20.51 4.22 -14.39
C GLY A 416 -21.95 3.76 -14.11
N SER A 417 -22.51 2.97 -15.02
CA SER A 417 -23.71 2.18 -14.77
C SER A 417 -23.47 0.69 -15.08
N ALA A 418 -24.32 -0.17 -14.54
CA ALA A 418 -24.46 -1.54 -15.00
C ALA A 418 -25.85 -2.12 -14.64
N TRP A 419 -26.48 -2.80 -15.59
CA TRP A 419 -27.63 -3.67 -15.33
C TRP A 419 -27.20 -4.98 -14.64
N THR A 420 -27.84 -5.30 -13.52
CA THR A 420 -27.53 -6.52 -12.73
C THR A 420 -28.25 -7.78 -13.23
N GLY A 421 -29.19 -7.61 -14.17
CA GLY A 421 -30.21 -8.60 -14.53
C GLY A 421 -31.60 -8.25 -13.99
N SER A 422 -31.69 -7.47 -12.91
CA SER A 422 -32.96 -7.01 -12.31
C SER A 422 -32.96 -5.56 -11.82
N THR A 423 -31.79 -4.93 -11.64
CA THR A 423 -31.64 -3.57 -11.11
C THR A 423 -30.58 -2.79 -11.89
N MET A 424 -30.72 -1.46 -11.94
CA MET A 424 -29.71 -0.56 -12.51
C MET A 424 -28.82 -0.05 -11.38
N SER A 425 -27.52 -0.38 -11.41
CA SER A 425 -26.53 0.18 -10.49
C SER A 425 -25.87 1.41 -11.10
N ILE A 426 -25.64 2.45 -10.31
CA ILE A 426 -25.03 3.72 -10.73
C ILE A 426 -24.01 4.16 -9.69
N TRP A 427 -22.78 4.49 -10.10
CA TRP A 427 -21.75 4.94 -9.16
C TRP A 427 -20.77 5.96 -9.77
N GLY A 428 -20.22 6.82 -8.92
CA GLY A 428 -19.21 7.81 -9.29
C GLY A 428 -19.76 8.94 -10.15
N GLY A 429 -18.96 9.48 -11.07
CA GLY A 429 -19.26 10.64 -11.91
C GLY A 429 -18.85 11.97 -11.30
N ALA A 430 -19.21 13.07 -11.96
CA ALA A 430 -18.91 14.43 -11.53
C ALA A 430 -20.13 15.36 -11.64
N LEU A 431 -20.12 16.46 -10.87
CA LEU A 431 -21.13 17.53 -10.88
C LEU A 431 -20.83 18.66 -11.89
N GLY A 432 -20.20 18.34 -13.04
CA GLY A 432 -19.82 19.30 -14.10
C GLY A 432 -18.71 20.31 -13.75
N SER A 433 -18.43 20.55 -12.46
CA SER A 433 -17.51 21.59 -11.97
C SER A 433 -16.14 21.08 -11.49
N GLY A 434 -15.70 19.90 -11.95
CA GLY A 434 -14.52 19.21 -11.38
C GLY A 434 -14.74 18.64 -9.97
N THR A 435 -15.99 18.64 -9.49
CA THR A 435 -16.38 17.95 -8.25
C THR A 435 -16.74 16.51 -8.57
N TYR A 436 -15.82 15.59 -8.29
CA TYR A 436 -16.00 14.15 -8.47
C TYR A 436 -16.80 13.52 -7.32
N LEU A 437 -17.44 12.39 -7.57
CA LEU A 437 -18.31 11.69 -6.63
C LEU A 437 -17.76 10.28 -6.34
N SER A 438 -17.90 9.83 -5.09
CA SER A 438 -17.73 8.42 -4.66
C SER A 438 -19.06 7.80 -4.20
N THR A 439 -20.18 8.46 -4.52
CA THR A 439 -21.53 8.04 -4.18
C THR A 439 -22.19 7.29 -5.33
N GLY A 440 -23.14 6.40 -5.00
CA GLY A 440 -23.93 5.69 -5.98
C GLY A 440 -25.26 5.20 -5.40
N ALA A 441 -26.12 4.68 -6.25
CA ALA A 441 -27.38 4.06 -5.87
C ALA A 441 -27.75 2.93 -6.84
N ILE A 442 -28.66 2.07 -6.40
CA ILE A 442 -29.25 0.98 -7.17
C ILE A 442 -30.75 1.28 -7.30
N TYR A 443 -31.26 1.23 -8.53
CA TYR A 443 -32.67 1.35 -8.84
C TYR A 443 -33.27 -0.02 -9.17
N ASP A 444 -34.37 -0.36 -8.50
CA ASP A 444 -35.17 -1.54 -8.78
C ASP A 444 -36.48 -1.12 -9.49
N PRO A 445 -36.60 -1.34 -10.81
CA PRO A 445 -37.80 -1.00 -11.58
C PRO A 445 -39.00 -1.91 -11.29
N ALA A 446 -38.82 -3.07 -10.64
CA ALA A 446 -39.94 -3.94 -10.27
C ALA A 446 -40.69 -3.44 -9.02
N THR A 447 -40.00 -2.64 -8.18
CA THR A 447 -40.60 -1.99 -7.00
C THR A 447 -40.68 -0.47 -7.11
N ASP A 448 -40.06 0.12 -8.13
CA ASP A 448 -39.89 1.56 -8.32
C ASP A 448 -39.21 2.23 -7.11
N THR A 449 -38.09 1.65 -6.67
CA THR A 449 -37.35 2.12 -5.49
C THR A 449 -35.86 2.29 -5.73
N TRP A 450 -35.28 3.28 -5.06
CA TRP A 450 -33.85 3.58 -5.03
C TRP A 450 -33.25 3.20 -3.68
N ALA A 451 -32.07 2.56 -3.70
CA ALA A 451 -31.28 2.25 -2.51
C ALA A 451 -29.85 2.78 -2.67
N SER A 452 -29.32 3.49 -1.67
CA SER A 452 -27.94 3.98 -1.70
C SER A 452 -26.93 2.85 -1.70
N ILE A 453 -25.89 2.97 -2.53
CA ILE A 453 -24.66 2.18 -2.38
C ILE A 453 -23.87 2.80 -1.22
N THR A 454 -23.31 1.96 -0.33
CA THR A 454 -22.58 2.46 0.83
C THR A 454 -21.38 3.31 0.40
N PRO A 455 -21.10 4.45 1.08
CA PRO A 455 -19.84 5.17 0.92
C PRO A 455 -18.71 4.57 1.76
N LEU A 456 -19.00 3.62 2.67
CA LEU A 456 -18.00 2.99 3.52
C LEU A 456 -17.08 2.11 2.68
N ASP A 457 -15.77 2.35 2.80
CA ASP A 457 -14.69 1.69 2.04
C ASP A 457 -14.84 1.78 0.51
N ALA A 458 -15.68 2.70 0.02
CA ALA A 458 -15.86 2.97 -1.40
C ALA A 458 -14.57 3.53 -2.04
N PRO A 459 -14.28 3.20 -3.31
CA PRO A 459 -13.14 3.75 -4.02
C PRO A 459 -13.20 5.30 -4.11
N ASP A 460 -12.02 5.93 -4.24
CA ASP A 460 -11.91 7.40 -4.32
C ASP A 460 -12.83 8.01 -5.39
N ALA A 461 -13.31 9.22 -5.12
CA ALA A 461 -14.26 9.94 -5.96
C ALA A 461 -13.71 10.18 -7.39
N ARG A 462 -14.49 9.81 -8.40
CA ARG A 462 -14.03 9.75 -9.80
C ARG A 462 -15.13 9.87 -10.85
N SER A 463 -14.81 10.47 -11.99
CA SER A 463 -15.56 10.31 -13.25
C SER A 463 -14.79 9.41 -14.22
N ASP A 464 -15.39 9.12 -15.38
CA ASP A 464 -14.69 8.64 -16.59
C ASP A 464 -13.96 7.30 -16.41
N HIS A 465 -14.48 6.53 -15.46
CA HIS A 465 -14.05 5.20 -15.04
C HIS A 465 -14.92 4.14 -15.72
N SER A 466 -14.44 2.90 -15.69
CA SER A 466 -15.23 1.77 -16.16
C SER A 466 -15.99 1.08 -15.03
N THR A 467 -17.21 0.66 -15.33
CA THR A 467 -18.02 -0.24 -14.50
C THR A 467 -18.43 -1.49 -15.26
N VAL A 468 -18.39 -2.63 -14.57
CA VAL A 468 -18.96 -3.88 -15.07
C VAL A 468 -19.69 -4.63 -13.95
N TRP A 469 -20.72 -5.39 -14.31
CA TRP A 469 -21.38 -6.32 -13.40
C TRP A 469 -20.84 -7.74 -13.60
N SER A 470 -20.33 -8.37 -12.54
CA SER A 470 -19.77 -9.74 -12.62
C SER A 470 -20.81 -10.86 -12.59
N GLY A 471 -22.09 -10.51 -12.41
CA GLY A 471 -23.15 -11.43 -11.99
C GLY A 471 -23.43 -11.37 -10.47
N THR A 472 -22.47 -10.90 -9.67
CA THR A 472 -22.59 -10.81 -8.20
C THR A 472 -22.02 -9.52 -7.58
N GLU A 473 -21.10 -8.84 -8.28
CA GLU A 473 -20.38 -7.66 -7.80
C GLU A 473 -20.39 -6.56 -8.88
N LEU A 474 -20.57 -5.30 -8.47
CA LEU A 474 -20.31 -4.14 -9.33
C LEU A 474 -18.82 -3.80 -9.21
N ILE A 475 -18.05 -3.98 -10.28
CA ILE A 475 -16.61 -3.72 -10.32
C ILE A 475 -16.38 -2.35 -10.97
N VAL A 476 -15.69 -1.47 -10.25
CA VAL A 476 -15.29 -0.11 -10.65
C VAL A 476 -13.78 -0.09 -10.83
N TRP A 477 -13.26 0.41 -11.96
CA TRP A 477 -11.82 0.61 -12.14
C TRP A 477 -11.47 1.83 -13.00
N GLY A 478 -10.31 2.44 -12.72
CA GLY A 478 -9.76 3.55 -13.49
C GLY A 478 -10.47 4.87 -13.18
N GLY A 479 -10.48 5.79 -14.14
CA GLY A 479 -11.15 7.09 -14.08
C GLY A 479 -10.24 8.26 -13.73
N TYR A 480 -10.86 9.43 -13.59
CA TYR A 480 -10.21 10.69 -13.26
C TYR A 480 -10.78 11.25 -11.96
N GLY A 481 -9.91 11.66 -11.04
CA GLY A 481 -10.27 12.27 -9.76
C GLY A 481 -9.58 13.61 -9.54
N SER A 482 -9.69 14.16 -8.33
CA SER A 482 -9.16 15.49 -7.99
C SER A 482 -7.66 15.66 -8.15
N SER A 483 -6.90 14.57 -8.17
CA SER A 483 -5.43 14.55 -8.32
C SER A 483 -4.96 14.05 -9.69
N GLY A 484 -5.87 13.79 -10.63
CA GLY A 484 -5.56 13.27 -11.96
C GLY A 484 -6.14 11.87 -12.23
N PRO A 485 -5.59 11.14 -13.22
CA PRO A 485 -5.98 9.78 -13.53
C PRO A 485 -5.75 8.81 -12.36
N LEU A 486 -6.59 7.78 -12.24
CA LEU A 486 -6.58 6.83 -11.12
C LEU A 486 -6.19 5.42 -11.59
N GLY A 487 -5.32 4.76 -10.82
CA GLY A 487 -4.78 3.41 -11.09
C GLY A 487 -5.26 2.38 -10.07
N GLY A 488 -6.59 2.22 -9.95
CA GLY A 488 -7.20 1.33 -8.96
C GLY A 488 -8.72 1.48 -8.94
N GLY A 489 -9.37 0.83 -7.99
CA GLY A 489 -10.82 0.82 -7.87
C GLY A 489 -11.32 -0.13 -6.78
N GLY A 490 -12.57 -0.57 -6.89
CA GLY A 490 -13.22 -1.42 -5.89
C GLY A 490 -14.32 -2.28 -6.50
N ARG A 491 -14.75 -3.30 -5.76
CA ARG A 491 -15.89 -4.15 -6.09
C ARG A 491 -16.93 -4.12 -4.98
N TYR A 492 -18.17 -3.79 -5.33
CA TYR A 492 -19.29 -3.68 -4.38
C TYR A 492 -20.10 -4.98 -4.36
N GLN A 493 -20.25 -5.55 -3.17
CA GLN A 493 -21.02 -6.77 -2.92
C GLN A 493 -22.41 -6.41 -2.39
N ALA A 494 -23.42 -6.46 -3.26
CA ALA A 494 -24.79 -6.06 -2.92
C ALA A 494 -25.41 -6.89 -1.77
N SER A 495 -25.02 -8.16 -1.63
CA SER A 495 -25.53 -9.09 -0.61
C SER A 495 -25.14 -8.74 0.84
N ILE A 496 -24.04 -8.00 1.03
CA ILE A 496 -23.53 -7.55 2.34
C ILE A 496 -23.35 -6.03 2.43
N GLN A 497 -23.69 -5.31 1.36
CA GLN A 497 -23.61 -3.84 1.25
C GLN A 497 -22.23 -3.27 1.61
N SER A 498 -21.15 -3.89 1.12
CA SER A 498 -19.78 -3.42 1.35
C SER A 498 -18.93 -3.39 0.08
N TRP A 499 -17.89 -2.56 0.10
CA TRP A 499 -16.84 -2.55 -0.91
C TRP A 499 -15.66 -3.43 -0.49
N LEU A 500 -15.00 -4.02 -1.46
CA LEU A 500 -13.64 -4.54 -1.33
C LEU A 500 -12.73 -3.77 -2.30
N PRO A 501 -11.49 -3.40 -1.90
CA PRO A 501 -10.52 -2.84 -2.84
C PRO A 501 -10.15 -3.88 -3.89
N LEU A 502 -9.77 -3.41 -5.08
CA LEU A 502 -9.13 -4.27 -6.08
C LEU A 502 -7.63 -4.34 -5.79
N ASN A 503 -7.03 -5.52 -5.89
CA ASN A 503 -5.57 -5.67 -5.84
C ASN A 503 -4.89 -4.79 -6.92
N SER A 504 -3.84 -4.07 -6.54
CA SER A 504 -3.05 -3.22 -7.46
C SER A 504 -1.88 -3.96 -8.12
N THR A 505 -1.54 -5.16 -7.64
CA THR A 505 -0.42 -5.94 -8.18
C THR A 505 -0.75 -6.45 -9.57
N GLY A 506 0.04 -6.01 -10.57
CA GLY A 506 -0.18 -6.36 -11.98
C GLY A 506 -1.33 -5.59 -12.66
N ALA A 507 -1.96 -4.64 -11.95
CA ALA A 507 -2.96 -3.75 -12.56
C ALA A 507 -2.30 -2.87 -13.63
N PRO A 508 -3.03 -2.47 -14.69
CA PRO A 508 -2.51 -1.54 -15.69
C PRO A 508 -2.34 -0.14 -15.07
N SER A 509 -1.54 0.72 -15.71
CA SER A 509 -1.30 2.09 -15.22
C SER A 509 -2.58 2.91 -15.08
N GLU A 510 -2.53 3.96 -14.28
CA GLU A 510 -3.63 4.92 -14.11
C GLU A 510 -4.12 5.45 -15.45
N ARG A 511 -5.45 5.52 -15.62
CA ARG A 511 -6.09 5.92 -16.89
C ARG A 511 -7.59 6.19 -16.73
N TYR A 512 -8.14 6.89 -17.71
CA TYR A 512 -9.56 7.20 -17.87
C TYR A 512 -9.95 7.10 -19.35
N ASN A 513 -11.26 7.10 -19.63
CA ASN A 513 -11.82 6.90 -20.98
C ASN A 513 -11.31 5.60 -21.66
N ASN A 514 -11.00 4.58 -20.86
CA ASN A 514 -10.59 3.26 -21.34
C ASN A 514 -11.81 2.42 -21.74
N ALA A 515 -11.62 1.52 -22.71
CA ALA A 515 -12.57 0.46 -22.99
C ALA A 515 -12.59 -0.53 -21.81
N ALA A 516 -13.76 -1.10 -21.52
CA ALA A 516 -13.89 -2.20 -20.56
C ALA A 516 -15.14 -3.03 -20.80
N VAL A 517 -15.05 -4.33 -20.50
CA VAL A 517 -16.16 -5.28 -20.65
C VAL A 517 -16.07 -6.42 -19.64
N TRP A 518 -17.21 -7.06 -19.33
CA TRP A 518 -17.27 -8.32 -18.61
C TRP A 518 -17.24 -9.50 -19.58
N THR A 519 -16.15 -10.28 -19.57
CA THR A 519 -15.93 -11.44 -20.46
C THR A 519 -16.75 -12.69 -20.08
N GLY A 520 -17.72 -12.56 -19.18
CA GLY A 520 -18.44 -13.69 -18.56
C GLY A 520 -17.78 -14.20 -17.27
N SER A 521 -16.46 -14.03 -17.10
CA SER A 521 -15.73 -14.41 -15.87
C SER A 521 -14.71 -13.38 -15.36
N ARG A 522 -14.31 -12.41 -16.20
CA ARG A 522 -13.27 -11.41 -15.89
C ARG A 522 -13.63 -10.03 -16.43
N MET A 523 -13.19 -8.98 -15.74
CA MET A 523 -13.22 -7.62 -16.30
C MET A 523 -12.01 -7.44 -17.20
N LEU A 524 -12.21 -7.08 -18.46
CA LEU A 524 -11.15 -6.60 -19.34
C LEU A 524 -11.10 -5.08 -19.30
N VAL A 525 -9.89 -4.52 -19.30
CA VAL A 525 -9.58 -3.09 -19.43
C VAL A 525 -8.62 -2.93 -20.62
N TRP A 526 -8.88 -1.98 -21.51
CA TRP A 526 -8.01 -1.72 -22.67
C TRP A 526 -7.95 -0.23 -23.07
N GLY A 527 -6.76 0.23 -23.47
CA GLY A 527 -6.56 1.59 -23.96
C GLY A 527 -6.76 2.64 -22.88
N GLY A 528 -7.43 3.75 -23.22
CA GLY A 528 -7.60 4.92 -22.36
C GLY A 528 -6.45 5.93 -22.50
N ARG A 529 -6.42 6.92 -21.62
CA ARG A 529 -5.41 7.99 -21.59
C ARG A 529 -5.01 8.35 -20.17
N ASN A 530 -3.82 8.90 -20.01
CA ASN A 530 -3.30 9.41 -18.75
C ASN A 530 -2.35 10.61 -18.98
N ASN A 531 -1.61 11.03 -17.95
CA ASN A 531 -0.72 12.19 -18.01
C ASN A 531 0.50 11.98 -18.93
N THR A 532 0.80 10.76 -19.36
CA THR A 532 1.91 10.44 -20.29
C THR A 532 1.45 10.35 -21.74
N GLY A 533 0.17 10.11 -22.01
CA GLY A 533 -0.38 10.03 -23.36
C GLY A 533 -1.62 9.14 -23.48
N ILE A 534 -1.88 8.72 -24.72
CA ILE A 534 -2.91 7.73 -25.07
C ILE A 534 -2.28 6.34 -25.01
N LEU A 535 -3.01 5.36 -24.53
CA LEU A 535 -2.50 4.03 -24.17
C LEU A 535 -2.98 2.95 -25.16
N ASN A 536 -2.14 1.94 -25.39
CA ASN A 536 -2.41 0.76 -26.23
C ASN A 536 -2.18 -0.57 -25.50
N ASP A 537 -2.21 -0.53 -24.18
CA ASP A 537 -2.07 -1.67 -23.28
C ASP A 537 -3.38 -1.92 -22.51
N GLY A 538 -3.40 -2.99 -21.74
CA GLY A 538 -4.53 -3.36 -20.91
C GLY A 538 -4.28 -4.61 -20.09
N ALA A 539 -5.27 -5.00 -19.32
CA ALA A 539 -5.20 -6.16 -18.44
C ALA A 539 -6.59 -6.77 -18.22
N VAL A 540 -6.63 -8.02 -17.79
CA VAL A 540 -7.84 -8.67 -17.26
C VAL A 540 -7.73 -8.87 -15.76
N TYR A 541 -8.82 -8.54 -15.06
CA TYR A 541 -9.01 -8.78 -13.63
C TYR A 541 -9.89 -10.00 -13.39
N ASP A 542 -9.39 -10.93 -12.56
CA ASP A 542 -10.11 -12.10 -12.10
C ASP A 542 -10.58 -11.88 -10.64
N PRO A 543 -11.90 -11.65 -10.39
CA PRO A 543 -12.42 -11.43 -9.04
C PRO A 543 -12.39 -12.68 -8.16
N GLY A 544 -12.24 -13.88 -8.74
CA GLY A 544 -12.10 -15.13 -7.99
C GLY A 544 -10.74 -15.28 -7.33
N THR A 545 -9.69 -14.74 -7.96
CA THR A 545 -8.32 -14.73 -7.40
C THR A 545 -7.85 -13.36 -6.88
N ASP A 546 -8.63 -12.30 -7.10
CA ASP A 546 -8.26 -10.89 -6.85
C ASP A 546 -6.88 -10.55 -7.46
N ALA A 547 -6.74 -10.81 -8.76
CA ALA A 547 -5.48 -10.70 -9.48
C ALA A 547 -5.69 -10.13 -10.89
N TRP A 548 -4.69 -9.39 -11.35
CA TRP A 548 -4.61 -8.88 -12.72
C TRP A 548 -3.60 -9.69 -13.53
N ALA A 549 -3.89 -9.87 -14.82
CA ALA A 549 -2.93 -10.35 -15.81
C ALA A 549 -2.91 -9.38 -17.00
N PRO A 550 -1.72 -8.94 -17.48
CA PRO A 550 -1.62 -8.06 -18.64
C PRO A 550 -2.13 -8.77 -19.90
N VAL A 551 -2.69 -7.99 -20.82
CA VAL A 551 -3.04 -8.45 -22.17
C VAL A 551 -1.88 -8.13 -23.10
N ASP A 552 -1.39 -9.12 -23.86
CA ASP A 552 -0.36 -8.92 -24.87
C ASP A 552 -0.84 -7.90 -25.93
N PRO A 553 -0.12 -6.78 -26.15
CA PRO A 553 -0.48 -5.81 -27.18
C PRO A 553 -0.06 -6.22 -28.60
N SER A 554 0.60 -7.36 -28.78
CA SER A 554 1.02 -7.87 -30.10
C SER A 554 -0.18 -8.10 -31.02
N GLY A 555 -0.19 -7.41 -32.17
CA GLY A 555 -1.33 -7.42 -33.11
C GLY A 555 -2.57 -6.63 -32.64
N GLY A 556 -2.50 -5.99 -31.47
CA GLY A 556 -3.57 -5.19 -30.90
C GLY A 556 -3.80 -3.86 -31.64
N PRO A 557 -4.93 -3.18 -31.34
CA PRO A 557 -5.29 -1.93 -31.99
C PRO A 557 -4.40 -0.79 -31.50
N ALA A 558 -4.19 0.22 -32.35
CA ALA A 558 -3.41 1.41 -32.00
C ALA A 558 -3.98 2.15 -30.76
N ALA A 559 -3.11 2.90 -30.07
CA ALA A 559 -3.42 3.62 -28.84
C ALA A 559 -4.70 4.47 -28.97
N ARG A 560 -5.66 4.26 -28.08
CA ARG A 560 -6.99 4.89 -28.16
C ARG A 560 -7.68 5.10 -26.82
N TYR A 561 -8.42 6.20 -26.70
CA TYR A 561 -9.42 6.45 -25.66
C TYR A 561 -10.79 6.74 -26.30
N ASP A 562 -11.88 6.72 -25.54
CA ASP A 562 -13.26 6.82 -26.07
C ASP A 562 -13.59 5.78 -27.16
N ALA A 563 -12.90 4.65 -27.12
CA ALA A 563 -13.13 3.52 -28.00
C ALA A 563 -14.28 2.67 -27.47
N ALA A 564 -15.18 2.27 -28.36
CA ALA A 564 -16.26 1.37 -27.99
C ALA A 564 -15.74 -0.06 -27.81
N SER A 565 -16.33 -0.80 -26.86
CA SER A 565 -16.03 -2.21 -26.65
C SER A 565 -17.28 -3.03 -26.34
N VAL A 566 -17.39 -4.22 -26.97
CA VAL A 566 -18.48 -5.18 -26.73
C VAL A 566 -17.94 -6.61 -26.64
N VAL A 567 -18.70 -7.50 -25.99
CA VAL A 567 -18.43 -8.95 -25.97
C VAL A 567 -19.32 -9.66 -26.97
N ALA A 568 -18.67 -10.38 -27.88
CA ALA A 568 -19.24 -11.10 -29.00
C ALA A 568 -19.00 -12.61 -28.84
N GLY A 569 -19.64 -13.22 -27.83
CA GLY A 569 -19.33 -14.59 -27.42
C GLY A 569 -17.92 -14.68 -26.82
N ASP A 570 -17.11 -15.63 -27.28
CA ASP A 570 -15.71 -15.81 -26.86
C ASP A 570 -14.75 -14.80 -27.52
N THR A 571 -15.17 -13.55 -27.73
CA THR A 571 -14.38 -12.50 -28.36
C THR A 571 -14.75 -11.13 -27.83
N VAL A 572 -13.78 -10.27 -27.55
CA VAL A 572 -14.00 -8.84 -27.31
C VAL A 572 -13.73 -8.07 -28.59
N LEU A 573 -14.64 -7.18 -29.00
CA LEU A 573 -14.41 -6.25 -30.09
C LEU A 573 -14.09 -4.87 -29.50
N VAL A 574 -13.04 -4.22 -29.99
CA VAL A 574 -12.70 -2.82 -29.68
C VAL A 574 -12.63 -2.04 -30.98
N TRP A 575 -13.38 -0.95 -31.10
CA TRP A 575 -13.49 -0.19 -32.36
C TRP A 575 -13.56 1.33 -32.14
N GLY A 576 -12.99 2.08 -33.09
CA GLY A 576 -13.00 3.54 -33.12
C GLY A 576 -12.25 4.19 -31.95
N GLY A 577 -12.72 5.37 -31.53
CA GLY A 577 -12.13 6.19 -30.46
C GLY A 577 -11.20 7.28 -31.00
N GLN A 578 -10.49 7.95 -30.09
CA GLN A 578 -9.48 8.98 -30.39
C GLN A 578 -8.07 8.42 -30.24
N GLY A 579 -7.27 8.54 -31.30
CA GLY A 579 -5.84 8.26 -31.32
C GLY A 579 -5.00 9.54 -31.41
N ALA A 580 -3.68 9.39 -31.55
CA ALA A 580 -2.72 10.51 -31.51
C ALA A 580 -2.91 11.56 -32.63
N THR A 581 -3.56 11.19 -33.74
CA THR A 581 -3.82 12.06 -34.90
C THR A 581 -5.31 12.39 -35.08
N GLY A 582 -6.14 12.13 -34.07
CA GLY A 582 -7.60 12.30 -34.11
C GLY A 582 -8.35 10.96 -34.13
N ALA A 583 -9.61 11.02 -34.54
CA ALA A 583 -10.53 9.88 -34.46
C ALA A 583 -10.05 8.70 -35.34
N LEU A 584 -10.37 7.48 -34.89
CA LEU A 584 -9.98 6.22 -35.53
C LEU A 584 -11.18 5.54 -36.21
N GLY A 585 -10.94 4.91 -37.35
CA GLY A 585 -11.95 4.18 -38.16
C GLY A 585 -11.62 2.69 -38.29
N ASP A 586 -10.85 2.18 -37.35
CA ASP A 586 -10.38 0.81 -37.28
C ASP A 586 -10.70 0.19 -35.91
N GLY A 587 -10.44 -1.11 -35.79
CA GLY A 587 -10.62 -1.84 -34.55
C GLY A 587 -9.93 -3.20 -34.61
N ALA A 588 -10.00 -3.91 -33.50
CA ALA A 588 -9.49 -5.27 -33.39
C ALA A 588 -10.43 -6.13 -32.56
N SER A 589 -10.45 -7.42 -32.90
CA SER A 589 -11.05 -8.49 -32.10
C SER A 589 -9.98 -9.15 -31.25
N LEU A 590 -10.33 -9.50 -30.02
CA LEU A 590 -9.50 -10.22 -29.07
C LEU A 590 -10.18 -11.54 -28.74
N ALA A 591 -9.60 -12.65 -29.19
CA ALA A 591 -10.10 -13.97 -28.88
C ALA A 591 -9.95 -14.27 -27.38
N LEU A 592 -10.97 -14.94 -26.81
CA LEU A 592 -10.99 -15.39 -25.43
C LEU A 592 -10.94 -16.93 -25.40
N THR A 593 -10.03 -17.49 -24.62
CA THR A 593 -10.01 -18.92 -24.29
C THR A 593 -10.40 -19.08 -22.83
N SER A 594 -11.62 -19.55 -22.56
CA SER A 594 -12.18 -19.65 -21.20
C SER A 594 -12.13 -18.33 -20.40
N GLY A 595 -12.48 -17.21 -21.06
CA GLY A 595 -12.43 -15.86 -20.48
C GLY A 595 -11.02 -15.25 -20.39
N VAL A 596 -9.98 -15.95 -20.84
CA VAL A 596 -8.60 -15.45 -20.88
C VAL A 596 -8.27 -14.91 -22.28
N PRO A 597 -7.81 -13.67 -22.44
CA PRO A 597 -7.27 -13.14 -23.69
C PRO A 597 -6.17 -14.05 -24.28
N SER A 598 -6.27 -14.36 -25.57
CA SER A 598 -5.28 -15.21 -26.25
C SER A 598 -4.57 -14.53 -27.42
N ALA A 599 -5.29 -13.88 -28.33
CA ALA A 599 -4.69 -13.20 -29.48
C ALA A 599 -5.59 -12.10 -30.05
N TRP A 600 -4.97 -11.01 -30.49
CA TRP A 600 -5.63 -9.96 -31.27
C TRP A 600 -5.71 -10.32 -32.75
N SER A 601 -6.69 -9.76 -33.45
CA SER A 601 -6.82 -9.78 -34.91
C SER A 601 -7.50 -8.50 -35.38
N ALA A 602 -7.01 -7.89 -36.45
CA ALA A 602 -7.59 -6.66 -36.98
C ALA A 602 -9.01 -6.90 -37.53
N ILE A 603 -9.94 -6.01 -37.22
CA ILE A 603 -11.26 -5.96 -37.86
C ILE A 603 -11.08 -5.34 -39.25
N THR A 604 -11.76 -5.87 -40.27
CA THR A 604 -11.66 -5.29 -41.62
C THR A 604 -12.10 -3.82 -41.63
N THR A 605 -11.36 -2.98 -42.35
CA THR A 605 -11.74 -1.58 -42.61
C THR A 605 -12.49 -1.41 -43.94
N THR A 606 -12.64 -2.49 -44.72
CA THR A 606 -13.36 -2.45 -46.00
C THR A 606 -14.86 -2.29 -45.74
N GLY A 607 -15.42 -1.17 -46.19
CA GLY A 607 -16.82 -0.79 -45.92
C GLY A 607 -17.11 -0.33 -44.50
N ALA A 608 -16.08 -0.20 -43.65
CA ALA A 608 -16.25 0.30 -42.29
C ALA A 608 -16.72 1.77 -42.27
N PRO A 609 -17.50 2.18 -41.25
CA PRO A 609 -17.89 3.58 -41.09
C PRO A 609 -16.67 4.49 -40.87
N SER A 610 -16.82 5.77 -41.19
CA SER A 610 -15.74 6.77 -41.04
C SER A 610 -15.20 6.85 -39.61
N ALA A 611 -13.97 7.34 -39.48
CA ALA A 611 -13.28 7.43 -38.20
C ALA A 611 -14.02 8.31 -37.18
N ARG A 612 -14.25 7.81 -35.96
CA ARG A 612 -15.16 8.45 -34.99
C ARG A 612 -14.88 8.11 -33.52
N SER A 613 -15.19 9.05 -32.62
CA SER A 613 -15.28 8.87 -31.16
C SER A 613 -16.66 9.28 -30.64
N GLY A 614 -16.98 8.97 -29.37
CA GLY A 614 -18.28 9.35 -28.77
C GLY A 614 -19.49 8.73 -29.49
N HIS A 615 -19.29 7.59 -30.15
CA HIS A 615 -20.28 6.88 -30.95
C HIS A 615 -20.97 5.78 -30.14
N ALA A 616 -22.20 5.43 -30.51
CA ALA A 616 -22.86 4.24 -29.98
C ALA A 616 -22.19 2.97 -30.51
N ALA A 617 -22.11 1.95 -29.65
CA ALA A 617 -21.83 0.58 -30.05
C ALA A 617 -22.76 -0.40 -29.34
N ALA A 618 -23.28 -1.38 -30.07
CA ALA A 618 -24.16 -2.39 -29.53
C ALA A 618 -23.94 -3.75 -30.19
N TRP A 619 -23.90 -4.82 -29.38
CA TRP A 619 -23.87 -6.19 -29.88
C TRP A 619 -25.30 -6.73 -29.97
N THR A 620 -25.73 -7.16 -31.16
CA THR A 620 -27.08 -7.68 -31.40
C THR A 620 -27.30 -9.12 -30.92
N GLY A 621 -26.24 -9.76 -30.41
CA GLY A 621 -26.14 -11.22 -30.28
C GLY A 621 -25.38 -11.87 -31.44
N SER A 622 -25.26 -11.21 -32.60
CA SER A 622 -24.55 -11.73 -33.79
C SER A 622 -23.75 -10.70 -34.58
N LYS A 623 -24.03 -9.40 -34.44
CA LYS A 623 -23.40 -8.30 -35.17
C LYS A 623 -23.12 -7.12 -34.25
N LEU A 624 -22.08 -6.35 -34.55
CA LEU A 624 -21.79 -5.08 -33.88
C LEU A 624 -22.40 -3.94 -34.71
N ILE A 625 -23.29 -3.15 -34.12
CA ILE A 625 -23.78 -1.89 -34.69
C ILE A 625 -22.92 -0.75 -34.14
N VAL A 626 -22.44 0.14 -35.00
CA VAL A 626 -21.73 1.38 -34.68
C VAL A 626 -22.49 2.55 -35.31
N TRP A 627 -22.84 3.59 -34.53
CA TRP A 627 -23.58 4.73 -35.07
C TRP A 627 -23.23 6.08 -34.40
N GLY A 628 -23.31 7.17 -35.17
CA GLY A 628 -23.07 8.53 -34.70
C GLY A 628 -21.61 8.81 -34.36
N GLY A 629 -21.36 9.69 -33.39
CA GLY A 629 -20.03 10.14 -32.95
C GLY A 629 -19.55 11.42 -33.63
N ILE A 630 -18.28 11.77 -33.42
CA ILE A 630 -17.63 12.96 -34.01
C ILE A 630 -16.35 12.60 -34.76
N GLN A 631 -16.09 13.32 -35.86
CA GLN A 631 -14.83 13.29 -36.61
C GLN A 631 -14.33 14.72 -36.87
N GLY A 632 -13.19 15.11 -36.28
CA GLY A 632 -12.54 16.40 -36.57
C GLY A 632 -13.44 17.63 -36.35
N GLY A 633 -14.31 17.61 -35.34
CA GLY A 633 -15.30 18.66 -35.08
C GLY A 633 -16.62 18.52 -35.85
N THR A 634 -16.76 17.50 -36.70
CA THR A 634 -17.99 17.20 -37.46
C THR A 634 -18.76 16.07 -36.79
N TYR A 635 -19.92 16.37 -36.21
CA TYR A 635 -20.85 15.37 -35.71
C TYR A 635 -21.38 14.49 -36.84
N LEU A 636 -21.61 13.20 -36.57
CA LEU A 636 -22.02 12.19 -37.54
C LEU A 636 -23.44 11.68 -37.26
N ASN A 637 -24.20 11.33 -38.31
CA ASN A 637 -25.51 10.68 -38.25
C ASN A 637 -25.58 9.36 -39.05
N ASP A 638 -24.42 8.85 -39.46
CA ASP A 638 -24.27 7.59 -40.17
C ASP A 638 -23.73 6.50 -39.24
N GLY A 639 -23.57 5.29 -39.78
CA GLY A 639 -23.05 4.16 -39.03
C GLY A 639 -22.85 2.92 -39.91
N GLY A 640 -22.40 1.84 -39.28
CA GLY A 640 -22.17 0.56 -39.92
C GLY A 640 -22.52 -0.62 -39.03
N ILE A 641 -22.86 -1.74 -39.65
CA ILE A 641 -23.13 -3.02 -39.01
C ILE A 641 -22.01 -3.98 -39.41
N TYR A 642 -21.22 -4.42 -38.43
CA TYR A 642 -20.16 -5.41 -38.59
C TYR A 642 -20.67 -6.83 -38.32
N ASP A 643 -20.49 -7.71 -39.29
CA ASP A 643 -20.76 -9.13 -39.20
C ASP A 643 -19.44 -9.92 -39.16
N PRO A 644 -19.01 -10.42 -37.98
CA PRO A 644 -17.78 -11.21 -37.87
C PRO A 644 -17.89 -12.63 -38.45
N ALA A 645 -19.09 -13.12 -38.78
CA ALA A 645 -19.29 -14.47 -39.29
C ALA A 645 -19.11 -14.59 -40.81
N VAL A 646 -19.01 -13.46 -41.52
CA VAL A 646 -18.96 -13.39 -42.99
C VAL A 646 -17.59 -12.89 -43.45
N GLY A 647 -16.83 -13.72 -44.16
CA GLY A 647 -15.50 -13.39 -44.69
C GLY A 647 -14.38 -13.49 -43.64
N GLN A 648 -13.12 -13.49 -44.09
CA GLN A 648 -11.97 -13.44 -43.16
C GLN A 648 -11.83 -12.02 -42.60
N GLY A 649 -11.93 -11.87 -41.28
CA GLY A 649 -11.94 -10.56 -40.62
C GLY A 649 -13.30 -9.87 -40.57
N GLY A 650 -14.38 -10.58 -40.95
CA GLY A 650 -15.75 -10.08 -41.00
C GLY A 650 -16.05 -9.17 -42.19
N THR A 651 -17.25 -8.58 -42.22
CA THR A 651 -17.68 -7.60 -43.23
C THR A 651 -18.51 -6.48 -42.59
N TRP A 652 -18.53 -5.30 -43.22
CA TRP A 652 -19.38 -4.17 -42.84
C TRP A 652 -20.47 -3.92 -43.87
N ALA A 653 -21.66 -3.56 -43.39
CA ALA A 653 -22.72 -2.94 -44.18
C ALA A 653 -23.01 -1.52 -43.64
N ALA A 654 -23.24 -0.55 -44.53
CA ALA A 654 -23.67 0.79 -44.13
C ALA A 654 -25.11 0.76 -43.60
N MET A 655 -25.42 1.59 -42.60
CA MET A 655 -26.78 1.79 -42.10
C MET A 655 -27.53 2.84 -42.94
N SER A 656 -28.85 2.67 -43.09
CA SER A 656 -29.71 3.69 -43.68
C SER A 656 -29.67 4.99 -42.88
N THR A 657 -29.45 6.10 -43.60
CA THR A 657 -29.61 7.46 -43.09
C THR A 657 -31.04 7.99 -43.30
N THR A 658 -31.93 7.21 -43.92
CA THR A 658 -33.32 7.62 -44.17
C THR A 658 -34.12 7.57 -42.88
N GLY A 659 -34.59 8.74 -42.43
CA GLY A 659 -35.26 8.89 -41.12
C GLY A 659 -34.31 8.81 -39.92
N ALA A 660 -33.00 8.78 -40.14
CA ALA A 660 -32.03 8.77 -39.06
C ALA A 660 -32.06 10.08 -38.25
N PRO A 661 -31.82 10.01 -36.92
CA PRO A 661 -31.70 11.20 -36.08
C PRO A 661 -30.66 12.20 -36.55
N ALA A 662 -30.76 13.44 -36.06
CA ALA A 662 -29.73 14.46 -36.25
C ALA A 662 -28.35 13.99 -35.74
N ALA A 663 -27.29 14.50 -36.37
CA ALA A 663 -25.91 14.12 -36.08
C ALA A 663 -25.48 14.45 -34.65
N ARG A 664 -24.81 13.50 -33.98
CA ARG A 664 -24.55 13.58 -32.54
C ARG A 664 -23.42 12.68 -32.03
N GLU A 665 -22.78 13.08 -30.94
CA GLU A 665 -21.89 12.25 -30.13
C GLU A 665 -22.37 12.15 -28.67
N ASN A 666 -21.70 11.33 -27.85
CA ASN A 666 -21.93 11.20 -26.40
C ASN A 666 -23.40 10.98 -26.02
N HIS A 667 -24.14 10.25 -26.87
CA HIS A 667 -25.52 9.85 -26.65
C HIS A 667 -25.57 8.53 -25.87
N ALA A 668 -26.62 8.37 -25.07
CA ALA A 668 -26.94 7.06 -24.52
C ALA A 668 -27.35 6.11 -25.66
N ALA A 669 -26.99 4.83 -25.55
CA ALA A 669 -27.30 3.82 -26.53
C ALA A 669 -27.56 2.48 -25.87
N VAL A 670 -28.60 1.76 -26.29
CA VAL A 670 -28.96 0.45 -25.73
C VAL A 670 -29.59 -0.48 -26.78
N TRP A 671 -29.30 -1.77 -26.68
CA TRP A 671 -29.91 -2.81 -27.51
C TRP A 671 -31.11 -3.44 -26.79
N THR A 672 -32.29 -3.41 -27.40
CA THR A 672 -33.53 -3.96 -26.81
C THR A 672 -33.72 -5.46 -27.03
N GLY A 673 -32.79 -6.12 -27.72
CA GLY A 673 -32.98 -7.46 -28.28
C GLY A 673 -33.44 -7.46 -29.74
N SER A 674 -34.03 -6.36 -30.22
CA SER A 674 -34.47 -6.20 -31.62
C SER A 674 -34.10 -4.88 -32.28
N GLU A 675 -33.87 -3.82 -31.51
CA GLU A 675 -33.58 -2.48 -32.00
C GLU A 675 -32.45 -1.82 -31.20
N LEU A 676 -31.63 -1.00 -31.88
CA LEU A 676 -30.70 -0.08 -31.23
C LEU A 676 -31.46 1.22 -30.93
N VAL A 677 -31.57 1.61 -29.67
CA VAL A 677 -32.14 2.90 -29.29
C VAL A 677 -31.02 3.87 -28.94
N VAL A 678 -31.04 5.06 -29.56
CA VAL A 678 -30.13 6.19 -29.30
C VAL A 678 -30.90 7.33 -28.65
N ILE A 679 -30.28 7.98 -27.65
CA ILE A 679 -30.97 8.84 -26.70
C ILE A 679 -30.11 10.06 -26.38
N GLY A 680 -30.64 11.26 -26.63
CA GLY A 680 -29.94 12.51 -26.38
C GLY A 680 -28.63 12.59 -27.18
N GLY A 681 -27.53 12.93 -26.51
CA GLY A 681 -26.24 13.27 -27.10
C GLY A 681 -26.07 14.76 -27.35
N GLU A 682 -24.88 15.15 -27.78
CA GLU A 682 -24.56 16.51 -28.20
C GLU A 682 -24.46 16.59 -29.72
N GLY A 683 -25.03 17.65 -30.31
CA GLY A 683 -24.90 17.98 -31.73
C GLY A 683 -24.52 19.45 -31.93
N VAL A 684 -24.62 19.92 -33.18
CA VAL A 684 -24.17 21.28 -33.60
C VAL A 684 -24.81 22.43 -32.79
N SER A 685 -25.96 22.19 -32.15
CA SER A 685 -26.68 23.20 -31.34
C SER A 685 -26.70 22.88 -29.83
N GLY A 686 -25.79 22.02 -29.36
CA GLY A 686 -25.71 21.57 -27.97
C GLY A 686 -26.45 20.25 -27.72
N SER A 687 -26.85 20.04 -26.47
CA SER A 687 -27.50 18.80 -26.01
C SER A 687 -28.87 18.57 -26.65
N LEU A 688 -29.11 17.32 -27.05
CA LEU A 688 -30.31 16.88 -27.76
C LEU A 688 -31.26 16.16 -26.79
N ALA A 689 -32.56 16.24 -27.07
CA ALA A 689 -33.64 15.80 -26.17
C ALA A 689 -34.55 14.72 -26.78
N ASP A 690 -34.22 14.29 -28.00
CA ASP A 690 -34.92 13.29 -28.79
C ASP A 690 -34.31 11.89 -28.62
N SER A 691 -35.05 10.88 -29.04
CA SER A 691 -34.59 9.49 -29.04
C SER A 691 -35.22 8.71 -30.18
N HIS A 692 -34.48 7.76 -30.71
CA HIS A 692 -34.83 7.04 -31.93
C HIS A 692 -34.41 5.58 -31.82
N ALA A 693 -35.22 4.68 -32.38
CA ALA A 693 -34.95 3.26 -32.50
C ALA A 693 -34.59 2.91 -33.94
N TYR A 694 -33.52 2.14 -34.12
CA TYR A 694 -33.10 1.56 -35.40
C TYR A 694 -33.36 0.06 -35.41
N ASN A 695 -34.07 -0.42 -36.43
CA ASN A 695 -34.33 -1.83 -36.65
C ASN A 695 -33.38 -2.38 -37.75
N PRO A 696 -32.37 -3.21 -37.41
CA PRO A 696 -31.44 -3.78 -38.38
C PRO A 696 -32.05 -4.86 -39.29
N ALA A 697 -33.24 -5.39 -38.98
CA ALA A 697 -33.92 -6.36 -39.84
C ALA A 697 -34.64 -5.70 -41.02
N THR A 698 -34.98 -4.42 -40.91
CA THR A 698 -35.63 -3.63 -41.96
C THR A 698 -34.80 -2.44 -42.47
N ASP A 699 -33.67 -2.15 -41.83
CA ASP A 699 -32.80 -0.99 -42.08
C ASP A 699 -33.56 0.36 -42.01
N THR A 700 -34.36 0.51 -40.95
CA THR A 700 -35.24 1.68 -40.75
C THR A 700 -35.13 2.27 -39.36
N TRP A 701 -35.18 3.60 -39.30
CA TRP A 701 -35.31 4.38 -38.07
C TRP A 701 -36.76 4.75 -37.76
N ARG A 702 -37.08 4.89 -36.48
CA ARG A 702 -38.31 5.50 -35.97
C ARG A 702 -38.01 6.37 -34.75
N SER A 703 -38.71 7.49 -34.59
CA SER A 703 -38.65 8.29 -33.36
C SER A 703 -39.44 7.62 -32.24
N LEU A 704 -39.00 7.82 -30.99
CA LEU A 704 -39.78 7.49 -29.79
C LEU A 704 -40.59 8.72 -29.33
N SER A 705 -41.72 8.49 -28.66
CA SER A 705 -42.60 9.57 -28.22
C SER A 705 -42.09 10.26 -26.95
N GLY A 706 -42.33 11.56 -26.84
CA GLY A 706 -41.94 12.36 -25.67
C GLY A 706 -40.50 12.89 -25.74
N SER A 707 -39.98 13.33 -24.61
CA SER A 707 -38.62 13.84 -24.49
C SER A 707 -37.98 13.38 -23.18
N THR A 708 -36.68 13.11 -23.21
CA THR A 708 -35.87 12.84 -22.03
C THR A 708 -35.44 14.10 -21.28
N GLY A 709 -35.79 15.30 -21.77
CA GLY A 709 -34.97 16.48 -21.57
C GLY A 709 -33.66 16.39 -22.38
N ALA A 710 -33.08 17.54 -22.72
CA ALA A 710 -31.78 17.59 -23.38
C ALA A 710 -30.72 16.96 -22.47
N ARG A 711 -29.87 16.08 -23.02
CA ARG A 711 -28.80 15.41 -22.26
C ARG A 711 -27.68 14.86 -23.15
N SER A 712 -26.42 15.02 -22.75
CA SER A 712 -25.25 14.28 -23.26
C SER A 712 -24.52 13.58 -22.11
N GLY A 713 -23.74 12.52 -22.39
CA GLY A 713 -22.98 11.78 -21.38
C GLY A 713 -23.84 11.00 -20.36
N SER A 714 -25.09 10.69 -20.71
CA SER A 714 -26.02 9.89 -19.90
C SER A 714 -25.83 8.38 -20.10
N SER A 715 -26.14 7.58 -19.08
CA SER A 715 -26.18 6.11 -19.17
C SER A 715 -27.58 5.60 -19.48
N SER A 716 -27.70 4.47 -20.19
CA SER A 716 -28.98 3.80 -20.46
C SER A 716 -28.91 2.29 -20.28
N GLU A 717 -29.96 1.69 -19.71
CA GLU A 717 -30.07 0.24 -19.47
C GLU A 717 -31.40 -0.29 -20.05
N TRP A 718 -31.42 -1.58 -20.44
CA TRP A 718 -32.62 -2.27 -20.92
C TRP A 718 -33.07 -3.33 -19.90
N THR A 719 -34.28 -3.20 -19.38
CA THR A 719 -34.81 -4.09 -18.34
C THR A 719 -35.35 -5.42 -18.89
N GLY A 720 -35.44 -5.55 -20.22
CA GLY A 720 -36.24 -6.59 -20.90
C GLY A 720 -37.63 -6.12 -21.35
N SER A 721 -38.10 -4.97 -20.85
CA SER A 721 -39.40 -4.36 -21.23
C SER A 721 -39.38 -2.84 -21.33
N GLN A 722 -38.50 -2.17 -20.58
CA GLN A 722 -38.37 -0.71 -20.51
C GLN A 722 -36.91 -0.30 -20.70
N ILE A 723 -36.72 0.89 -21.25
CA ILE A 723 -35.43 1.57 -21.28
C ILE A 723 -35.40 2.55 -20.12
N LEU A 724 -34.32 2.51 -19.34
CA LEU A 724 -34.02 3.43 -18.26
C LEU A 724 -32.87 4.34 -18.70
N VAL A 725 -32.94 5.63 -18.35
CA VAL A 725 -31.88 6.62 -18.66
C VAL A 725 -31.61 7.47 -17.44
N PHE A 726 -30.34 7.61 -17.08
CA PHE A 726 -29.91 8.43 -15.94
C PHE A 726 -28.70 9.28 -16.26
N GLY A 727 -28.58 10.41 -15.55
CA GLY A 727 -27.41 11.26 -15.62
C GLY A 727 -27.27 12.01 -16.94
N GLY A 728 -26.03 12.40 -17.20
CA GLY A 728 -25.66 13.31 -18.27
C GLY A 728 -25.77 14.77 -17.86
N GLU A 729 -25.46 15.66 -18.80
CA GLU A 729 -25.55 17.10 -18.64
C GLU A 729 -26.27 17.79 -19.80
N SER A 730 -26.73 19.01 -19.57
CA SER A 730 -27.22 19.95 -20.59
C SER A 730 -26.81 21.36 -20.19
N ASP A 731 -26.19 22.11 -21.10
CA ASP A 731 -25.71 23.48 -20.85
C ASP A 731 -24.85 23.61 -19.58
N GLY A 732 -24.02 22.59 -19.30
CA GLY A 732 -23.18 22.48 -18.11
C GLY A 732 -23.93 22.21 -16.80
N GLN A 733 -25.23 21.87 -16.84
CA GLN A 733 -26.01 21.42 -15.69
C GLN A 733 -26.18 19.90 -15.72
N VAL A 734 -25.72 19.23 -14.67
CA VAL A 734 -25.86 17.77 -14.52
C VAL A 734 -27.27 17.35 -14.13
N LEU A 735 -27.74 16.22 -14.68
CA LEU A 735 -29.14 15.80 -14.62
C LEU A 735 -29.31 14.65 -13.61
N GLY A 736 -30.21 14.82 -12.64
CA GLY A 736 -30.50 13.82 -11.61
C GLY A 736 -31.85 13.10 -11.76
N GLN A 737 -32.66 13.46 -12.75
CA GLN A 737 -33.95 12.83 -13.00
C GLN A 737 -33.77 11.62 -13.92
N PRO A 738 -34.03 10.38 -13.44
CA PRO A 738 -34.12 9.22 -14.30
C PRO A 738 -35.39 9.33 -15.16
N MET A 739 -35.27 8.88 -16.40
CA MET A 739 -36.34 8.83 -17.38
C MET A 739 -36.54 7.38 -17.81
N GLU A 740 -37.77 7.01 -18.10
CA GLU A 740 -38.13 5.67 -18.54
C GLU A 740 -39.13 5.69 -19.70
N ILE A 741 -39.10 4.64 -20.53
CA ILE A 741 -40.08 4.40 -21.59
C ILE A 741 -40.15 2.90 -21.88
N ASN A 742 -41.34 2.38 -22.19
CA ASN A 742 -41.47 1.12 -22.92
C ASN A 742 -41.40 1.42 -24.44
N PRO A 743 -40.36 0.98 -25.16
CA PRO A 743 -40.13 1.39 -26.54
C PRO A 743 -41.09 0.76 -27.56
N THR A 744 -42.07 -0.07 -27.15
CA THR A 744 -42.96 -0.78 -28.09
C THR A 744 -43.63 0.16 -29.11
N PRO A 745 -43.62 -0.19 -30.41
CA PRO A 745 -44.30 0.59 -31.45
C PRO A 745 -45.84 0.54 -31.30
N PRO A 746 -46.58 1.50 -31.89
CA PRO A 746 -48.03 1.50 -31.85
C PRO A 746 -48.61 0.29 -32.61
N VAL A 747 -49.77 -0.18 -32.17
CA VAL A 747 -50.45 -1.35 -32.77
C VAL A 747 -51.82 -0.93 -33.32
N HIS A 748 -52.06 -1.19 -34.60
CA HIS A 748 -53.33 -0.90 -35.25
C HIS A 748 -54.09 -2.19 -35.57
N LEU A 749 -55.39 -2.20 -35.29
CA LEU A 749 -56.28 -3.35 -35.49
C LEU A 749 -57.24 -3.11 -36.66
N TYR A 750 -57.36 -4.11 -37.52
CA TYR A 750 -58.04 -4.09 -38.81
C TYR A 750 -59.10 -5.20 -38.88
N ARG A 751 -60.28 -4.93 -39.46
CA ARG A 751 -61.38 -5.91 -39.60
C ARG A 751 -61.91 -5.99 -41.03
N LYS A 752 -62.01 -7.20 -41.59
CA LYS A 752 -62.60 -7.52 -42.90
C LYS A 752 -64.08 -7.12 -42.91
N GLN A 753 -64.48 -6.27 -43.87
CA GLN A 753 -65.88 -5.90 -44.09
C GLN A 753 -66.60 -6.86 -45.05
#